data_AF-A0A0W1A6Y4-F1
#
_entry.id   AF-A0A0W1A6Y4-F1
#
_cell.length_a   1.000
_cell.length_b   1.000
_cell.length_c   1.000
_cell.angle_alpha   90.00
_cell.angle_beta   90.00
_cell.angle_gamma   90.00
#
_symmetry.space_group_name_H-M   'P 1'
#
loop_
_entity.id
_entity.type
_entity.pdbx_description
1 polymer ?
#
loop_
_entity_poly.entity_id
_entity_poly.type
_entity_poly.pdbx_seq_one_letter_code
_entity_poly.pdbx_strand_id
1 'polypeptide(L)'
;MSKQKIKELLRSGGDEKEIARELSILFVIHPELIELRYNSGKTIFHLLVIKNKPLILQSILEDDTWQILQTKPWQEIAACSDDNGWTLIHHAAQLDENGRATMDVVLRFFPNKINAQNAEGNTPLHVGVEAQRLWAVKTLVQHDCDRSIKNNHNQTALELPQVNSELRFAFLAIDLGTISSLDLRYRTKAQSSSESEAESSSSLRESCPLLSSGRSSDRSLSSSSSIDSPHTPLRHVEQSASESSLSEAIMALESHATIENKSALRLMSSLCKAHQTNKQSFVCVSLHNELIRLLNNGFLADDFAFDQKSPLNKPANRKIIQGILNELYARIEELNSYIQRNTSALIGQSLRMIATEISIADSEPLTPQTINTGQKKTDELMENLWLLTACQTSHHSKRKFNFLDITHRAVGILSSASLHDILVNLETLYPDFDKDQKIVTNFVLLQLLNYNVINTVRQDENIATQIRLFAELNTNIEKGLGALGASINQSLFKIHELCSLYSKNPLLRNFYILNRAINQPEGLHMLPAFDATVDQALGKTRPKRTAEVGIIAHELRMLTIAFYQSVSISEFHNKNWEKEDVCSASQTEGHACTSQCIKTGKTTRSPHITEFTDFFNKLSNYFVVKTVTQSPKNIKNALQLLIEIAQALCPLDDENYPDINHLMVISSIFNNVDVSRLVNFNTDLSVEDNAYRQEIDNITSREKNYRMMRRLYQQFRTTLPFLGIFCRDLTFASDGNEQATPIIRAEACGSILKSLLEVKLLLNFEPINFSTNLRLFLKNYLSLDEEIVHSASLRIKPRKTDTIHWEHSLEAIISNLNVLNTEYLTKDIIPSISMRKTKYSPKKLPIFLMDTITSLVKSYKKRQEKNNLESPCESSQELLSLLTIISKLSIALPQLIRINQMYYKPEQLTGMKSLISILIKLDELKKSIQPPMPLLPKEGLPARPISRNNSFLAARSPFIFERTRDESAQAASSSDESPKMPAP
;
A
#
# COMPACT_ATOMS: atom_id res chain seq x y z
N MET A 1 38.04 45.93 -47.75
CA MET A 1 36.55 45.98 -47.70
C MET A 1 35.97 44.79 -46.92
N SER A 2 35.51 43.71 -47.56
CA SER A 2 34.65 42.68 -46.93
C SER A 2 35.15 42.11 -45.58
N LYS A 3 36.38 41.56 -45.52
CA LYS A 3 36.96 40.99 -44.28
C LYS A 3 37.08 41.99 -43.11
N GLN A 4 37.12 43.30 -43.38
CA GLN A 4 37.13 44.34 -42.34
C GLN A 4 35.70 44.63 -41.86
N LYS A 5 34.75 44.88 -42.79
CA LYS A 5 33.34 45.12 -42.44
C LYS A 5 32.76 44.00 -41.57
N ILE A 6 33.06 42.73 -41.88
CA ILE A 6 32.63 41.59 -41.05
C ILE A 6 33.26 41.64 -39.64
N LYS A 7 34.56 41.93 -39.52
CA LYS A 7 35.23 42.08 -38.22
C LYS A 7 34.75 43.29 -37.42
N GLU A 8 34.20 44.31 -38.07
CA GLU A 8 33.61 45.50 -37.46
C GLU A 8 32.16 45.24 -37.01
N LEU A 9 31.33 44.60 -37.84
CA LEU A 9 29.97 44.15 -37.48
C LEU A 9 30.01 43.22 -36.24
N LEU A 10 30.90 42.23 -36.23
CA LEU A 10 31.11 41.31 -35.10
C LEU A 10 31.77 41.95 -33.86
N ARG A 11 32.12 43.24 -33.92
CA ARG A 11 32.57 44.06 -32.78
C ARG A 11 31.54 45.10 -32.35
N SER A 12 30.48 45.32 -33.14
CA SER A 12 29.43 46.28 -32.83
C SER A 12 28.48 45.74 -31.74
N GLY A 13 27.92 46.66 -30.95
CA GLY A 13 26.89 46.38 -29.95
C GLY A 13 25.47 46.63 -30.46
N GLY A 14 25.23 46.51 -31.77
CA GLY A 14 23.91 46.69 -32.38
C GLY A 14 22.97 45.50 -32.12
N ASP A 15 21.72 45.61 -32.60
CA ASP A 15 20.75 44.50 -32.53
C ASP A 15 21.29 43.29 -33.31
N GLU A 16 21.41 42.15 -32.63
CA GLU A 16 21.88 40.90 -33.20
C GLU A 16 21.01 40.42 -34.37
N LYS A 17 19.71 40.74 -34.38
CA LYS A 17 18.81 40.43 -35.50
C LYS A 17 19.11 41.26 -36.74
N GLU A 18 19.43 42.54 -36.57
CA GLU A 18 19.79 43.42 -37.68
C GLU A 18 21.18 43.07 -38.23
N ILE A 19 22.14 42.75 -37.35
CA ILE A 19 23.47 42.23 -37.74
C ILE A 19 23.34 40.89 -38.47
N ALA A 20 22.50 39.96 -38.00
CA ALA A 20 22.22 38.71 -38.70
C ALA A 20 21.63 38.95 -40.09
N ARG A 21 20.66 39.87 -40.21
CA ARG A 21 20.04 40.22 -41.50
C ARG A 21 21.02 40.89 -42.47
N GLU A 22 21.92 41.76 -41.99
CA GLU A 22 23.02 42.29 -42.80
C GLU A 22 23.96 41.17 -43.27
N LEU A 23 24.30 40.21 -42.40
CA LEU A 23 25.16 39.09 -42.76
C LEU A 23 24.53 38.17 -43.81
N SER A 24 23.25 37.78 -43.67
CA SER A 24 22.54 37.01 -44.70
C SER A 24 22.50 37.75 -46.05
N ILE A 25 22.21 39.05 -46.06
CA ILE A 25 22.24 39.87 -47.28
C ILE A 25 23.66 39.91 -47.89
N LEU A 26 24.71 40.04 -47.08
CA LEU A 26 26.09 39.99 -47.54
C LEU A 26 26.48 38.61 -48.09
N PHE A 27 25.93 37.52 -47.57
CA PHE A 27 26.16 36.17 -48.09
C PHE A 27 25.44 35.92 -49.43
N VAL A 28 24.21 36.41 -49.61
CA VAL A 28 23.50 36.34 -50.89
C VAL A 28 24.22 37.14 -51.98
N ILE A 29 24.77 38.32 -51.64
CA ILE A 29 25.50 39.18 -52.59
C ILE A 29 26.92 38.64 -52.88
N HIS A 30 27.58 38.03 -51.89
CA HIS A 30 28.95 37.50 -52.02
C HIS A 30 29.11 36.13 -51.29
N PRO A 31 28.72 35.01 -51.93
CA PRO A 31 28.80 33.68 -51.30
C PRO A 31 30.21 33.27 -50.85
N GLU A 32 31.24 33.72 -51.56
CA GLU A 32 32.66 33.51 -51.24
C GLU A 32 33.02 33.89 -49.79
N LEU A 33 32.31 34.85 -49.18
CA LEU A 33 32.61 35.35 -47.84
C LEU A 33 32.44 34.30 -46.72
N ILE A 34 31.71 33.22 -46.98
CA ILE A 34 31.50 32.11 -46.03
C ILE A 34 32.70 31.16 -46.00
N GLU A 35 33.30 30.87 -47.17
CA GLU A 35 34.52 30.04 -47.26
C GLU A 35 35.79 30.78 -46.82
N LEU A 36 35.75 32.11 -46.69
CA LEU A 36 36.90 32.92 -46.29
C LEU A 36 37.48 32.52 -44.92
N ARG A 37 38.67 31.93 -44.98
CA ARG A 37 39.55 31.74 -43.82
C ARG A 37 40.09 33.10 -43.34
N TYR A 38 40.01 33.35 -42.04
CA TYR A 38 40.43 34.61 -41.40
C TYR A 38 41.86 34.51 -40.85
N ASN A 39 42.03 34.57 -39.53
CA ASN A 39 43.30 34.30 -38.85
C ASN A 39 43.28 32.82 -38.40
N SER A 40 44.42 32.13 -38.47
CA SER A 40 44.57 30.73 -38.04
C SER A 40 43.44 29.80 -38.52
N GLY A 41 43.10 29.82 -39.82
CA GLY A 41 42.11 28.92 -40.43
C GLY A 41 40.64 29.14 -40.05
N LYS A 42 40.33 30.09 -39.15
CA LYS A 42 38.98 30.28 -38.61
C LYS A 42 38.01 30.79 -39.68
N THR A 43 36.84 30.17 -39.80
CA THR A 43 35.72 30.64 -40.64
C THR A 43 34.87 31.68 -39.89
N ILE A 44 33.86 32.26 -40.55
CA ILE A 44 32.95 33.21 -39.88
C ILE A 44 32.19 32.59 -38.69
N PHE A 45 31.80 31.31 -38.79
CA PHE A 45 31.16 30.58 -37.70
C PHE A 45 32.05 30.49 -36.45
N HIS A 46 33.36 30.29 -36.62
CA HIS A 46 34.32 30.30 -35.52
C HIS A 46 34.38 31.68 -34.83
N LEU A 47 34.31 32.76 -35.61
CA LEU A 47 34.29 34.13 -35.05
C LEU A 47 32.99 34.43 -34.29
N LEU A 48 31.84 33.93 -34.75
CA LEU A 48 30.55 34.04 -34.05
C LEU A 48 30.58 33.32 -32.69
N VAL A 49 31.14 32.11 -32.63
CA VAL A 49 31.31 31.35 -31.38
C VAL A 49 32.29 32.06 -30.43
N ILE A 50 33.47 32.45 -30.91
CA ILE A 50 34.50 33.17 -30.10
C ILE A 50 34.00 34.54 -29.60
N LYS A 51 32.96 35.10 -30.22
CA LYS A 51 32.29 36.34 -29.76
C LYS A 51 30.99 36.12 -29.00
N ASN A 52 30.65 34.87 -28.68
CA ASN A 52 29.44 34.48 -27.97
C ASN A 52 28.18 35.18 -28.52
N LYS A 53 27.91 34.96 -29.81
CA LYS A 53 26.78 35.53 -30.56
C LYS A 53 25.75 34.45 -30.93
N PRO A 54 25.03 33.86 -29.95
CA PRO A 54 24.15 32.71 -30.18
C PRO A 54 22.96 33.05 -31.08
N LEU A 55 22.37 34.25 -30.96
CA LEU A 55 21.22 34.64 -31.76
C LEU A 55 21.61 34.87 -33.23
N ILE A 56 22.76 35.52 -33.47
CA ILE A 56 23.31 35.68 -34.83
C ILE A 56 23.66 34.31 -35.42
N LEU A 57 24.31 33.44 -34.65
CA LEU A 57 24.69 32.11 -35.08
C LEU A 57 23.46 31.26 -35.44
N GLN A 58 22.46 31.17 -34.56
CA GLN A 58 21.21 30.47 -34.82
C GLN A 58 20.46 31.07 -36.03
N SER A 59 20.31 32.40 -36.08
CA SER A 59 19.58 33.05 -37.18
C SER A 59 20.25 32.87 -38.55
N ILE A 60 21.56 32.63 -38.60
CA ILE A 60 22.24 32.26 -39.84
C ILE A 60 22.02 30.77 -40.15
N LEU A 61 22.19 29.88 -39.16
CA LEU A 61 22.03 28.43 -39.31
C LEU A 61 20.58 27.98 -39.62
N GLU A 62 19.58 28.82 -39.34
CA GLU A 62 18.15 28.59 -39.63
C GLU A 62 17.65 29.34 -40.88
N ASP A 63 18.50 30.07 -41.60
CA ASP A 63 18.12 30.87 -42.78
C ASP A 63 18.41 30.10 -44.08
N ASP A 64 17.36 29.67 -44.78
CA ASP A 64 17.44 28.92 -46.04
C ASP A 64 17.83 29.78 -47.26
N THR A 65 17.74 31.11 -47.17
CA THR A 65 17.79 31.99 -48.36
C THR A 65 19.15 32.03 -49.04
N TRP A 66 20.24 31.90 -48.29
CA TRP A 66 21.61 31.89 -48.82
C TRP A 66 22.17 30.48 -49.06
N GLN A 67 21.51 29.44 -48.55
CA GLN A 67 21.97 28.04 -48.65
C GLN A 67 21.92 27.52 -50.10
N ILE A 68 20.93 27.98 -50.88
CA ILE A 68 20.65 27.55 -52.27
C ILE A 68 21.79 27.95 -53.24
N LEU A 69 22.64 28.92 -52.87
CA LEU A 69 23.62 29.56 -53.75
C LEU A 69 25.04 28.99 -53.64
N GLN A 70 25.24 27.84 -52.97
CA GLN A 70 26.58 27.31 -52.67
C GLN A 70 26.99 26.10 -53.50
N THR A 71 28.29 26.03 -53.82
CA THR A 71 28.94 24.89 -54.50
C THR A 71 29.29 23.73 -53.57
N LYS A 72 29.18 23.93 -52.26
CA LYS A 72 29.33 22.92 -51.19
C LYS A 72 28.25 23.15 -50.14
N PRO A 73 27.79 22.11 -49.43
CA PRO A 73 26.85 22.29 -48.34
C PRO A 73 27.51 23.08 -47.19
N TRP A 74 26.84 24.11 -46.70
CA TRP A 74 27.38 24.98 -45.66
C TRP A 74 27.72 24.25 -44.36
N GLN A 75 27.06 23.12 -44.09
CA GLN A 75 27.35 22.26 -42.95
C GLN A 75 28.81 21.75 -42.98
N GLU A 76 29.37 21.45 -44.16
CA GLU A 76 30.79 21.08 -44.30
C GLU A 76 31.71 22.26 -43.95
N ILE A 77 31.39 23.46 -44.43
CA ILE A 77 32.20 24.68 -44.20
C ILE A 77 32.18 25.07 -42.71
N ALA A 78 31.03 24.92 -42.05
CA ALA A 78 30.88 25.20 -40.62
C ALA A 78 31.47 24.10 -39.72
N ALA A 79 31.39 22.83 -40.14
CA ALA A 79 31.95 21.68 -39.41
C ALA A 79 33.45 21.41 -39.70
N CYS A 80 34.08 22.20 -40.58
CA CYS A 80 35.54 22.27 -40.70
C CYS A 80 36.17 22.69 -39.36
N SER A 81 37.39 22.21 -39.11
CA SER A 81 38.28 22.79 -38.12
C SER A 81 38.97 24.08 -38.62
N ASP A 82 39.60 24.78 -37.69
CA ASP A 82 40.60 25.81 -37.94
C ASP A 82 42.03 25.23 -38.09
N ASP A 83 43.06 26.07 -38.25
CA ASP A 83 44.44 25.62 -38.49
C ASP A 83 45.04 24.80 -37.33
N ASN A 84 44.48 24.92 -36.12
CA ASN A 84 44.91 24.15 -34.94
C ASN A 84 44.08 22.84 -34.77
N GLY A 85 43.22 22.52 -35.74
CA GLY A 85 42.28 21.40 -35.62
C GLY A 85 41.04 21.69 -34.75
N TRP A 86 40.89 22.91 -34.20
CA TRP A 86 39.77 23.22 -33.32
C TRP A 86 38.48 23.36 -34.13
N THR A 87 37.41 22.67 -33.70
CA THR A 87 36.04 22.85 -34.22
C THR A 87 35.28 23.92 -33.43
N LEU A 88 34.09 24.31 -33.90
CA LEU A 88 33.18 25.21 -33.18
C LEU A 88 32.95 24.81 -31.71
N ILE A 89 32.84 23.51 -31.42
CA ILE A 89 32.57 22.99 -30.06
C ILE A 89 33.79 23.19 -29.13
N HIS A 90 35.02 23.12 -29.66
CA HIS A 90 36.23 23.44 -28.87
C HIS A 90 36.25 24.91 -28.44
N HIS A 91 35.95 25.82 -29.38
CA HIS A 91 35.88 27.26 -29.07
C HIS A 91 34.71 27.57 -28.12
N ALA A 92 33.58 26.87 -28.24
CA ALA A 92 32.45 27.00 -27.31
C ALA A 92 32.79 26.50 -25.90
N ALA A 93 33.54 25.40 -25.77
CA ALA A 93 33.95 24.82 -24.48
C ALA A 93 34.91 25.71 -23.67
N GLN A 94 35.61 26.64 -24.32
CA GLN A 94 36.54 27.58 -23.69
C GLN A 94 35.85 28.85 -23.15
N LEU A 95 34.63 29.16 -23.60
CA LEU A 95 33.89 30.39 -23.25
C LEU A 95 33.63 30.51 -21.74
N ASP A 96 33.32 31.73 -21.29
CA ASP A 96 32.84 32.00 -19.94
C ASP A 96 31.42 31.42 -19.71
N GLU A 97 30.85 31.61 -18.52
CA GLU A 97 29.53 31.02 -18.16
C GLU A 97 28.39 31.48 -19.08
N ASN A 98 28.55 32.63 -19.73
CA ASN A 98 27.63 33.17 -20.73
C ASN A 98 27.65 32.36 -22.04
N GLY A 99 28.66 31.52 -22.28
CA GLY A 99 28.84 30.72 -23.50
C GLY A 99 27.82 29.60 -23.71
N ARG A 100 26.98 29.31 -22.70
CA ARG A 100 26.07 28.16 -22.68
C ARG A 100 25.10 28.13 -23.86
N ALA A 101 24.40 29.23 -24.11
CA ALA A 101 23.49 29.34 -25.26
C ALA A 101 24.20 29.16 -26.62
N THR A 102 25.48 29.55 -26.72
CA THR A 102 26.29 29.30 -27.93
C THR A 102 26.66 27.82 -28.05
N MET A 103 27.00 27.15 -26.95
CA MET A 103 27.23 25.70 -26.93
C MET A 103 25.97 24.93 -27.35
N ASP A 104 24.81 25.27 -26.79
CA ASP A 104 23.53 24.58 -27.07
C ASP A 104 23.15 24.72 -28.56
N VAL A 105 23.34 25.90 -29.16
CA VAL A 105 23.16 26.10 -30.61
C VAL A 105 24.15 25.26 -31.43
N VAL A 106 25.45 25.25 -31.08
CA VAL A 106 26.45 24.47 -31.83
C VAL A 106 26.18 22.96 -31.71
N LEU A 107 25.82 22.44 -30.54
CA LEU A 107 25.51 21.02 -30.34
C LEU A 107 24.20 20.61 -31.04
N ARG A 108 23.22 21.50 -31.16
CA ARG A 108 21.98 21.26 -31.93
C ARG A 108 22.25 21.06 -33.44
N PHE A 109 23.19 21.81 -34.02
CA PHE A 109 23.48 21.75 -35.47
C PHE A 109 24.66 20.83 -35.84
N PHE A 110 25.60 20.57 -34.92
CA PHE A 110 26.82 19.80 -35.19
C PHE A 110 27.10 18.66 -34.16
N PRO A 111 26.10 17.85 -33.76
CA PRO A 111 26.29 16.83 -32.72
C PRO A 111 27.36 15.79 -33.09
N ASN A 112 27.53 15.50 -34.38
CA ASN A 112 28.54 14.58 -34.91
C ASN A 112 30.00 15.06 -34.76
N LYS A 113 30.24 16.28 -34.25
CA LYS A 113 31.58 16.82 -33.97
C LYS A 113 31.94 16.88 -32.49
N ILE A 114 31.06 16.44 -31.57
CA ILE A 114 31.28 16.50 -30.11
C ILE A 114 32.55 15.76 -29.65
N ASN A 115 32.93 14.71 -30.38
CA ASN A 115 34.11 13.88 -30.11
C ASN A 115 35.31 14.15 -31.05
N ALA A 116 35.27 15.22 -31.86
CA ALA A 116 36.37 15.55 -32.77
C ALA A 116 37.64 15.91 -31.98
N GLN A 117 38.81 15.48 -32.45
CA GLN A 117 40.10 15.81 -31.84
C GLN A 117 40.77 16.98 -32.58
N ASN A 118 41.43 17.87 -31.83
CA ASN A 118 42.27 18.95 -32.37
C ASN A 118 43.69 18.43 -32.72
N ALA A 119 44.62 19.33 -33.12
CA ALA A 119 45.99 18.96 -33.46
C ALA A 119 46.82 18.37 -32.29
N GLU A 120 46.40 18.58 -31.04
CA GLU A 120 47.00 18.04 -29.82
C GLU A 120 46.32 16.71 -29.39
N GLY A 121 45.33 16.24 -30.16
CA GLY A 121 44.49 15.09 -29.81
C GLY A 121 43.40 15.42 -28.77
N ASN A 122 43.38 16.63 -28.23
CA ASN A 122 42.38 17.08 -27.26
C ASN A 122 41.01 17.17 -27.94
N THR A 123 39.97 16.65 -27.28
CA THR A 123 38.55 16.84 -27.68
C THR A 123 37.97 18.10 -27.00
N PRO A 124 36.75 18.57 -27.34
CA PRO A 124 36.12 19.68 -26.62
C PRO A 124 35.96 19.42 -25.11
N LEU A 125 35.86 18.15 -24.69
CA LEU A 125 35.80 17.75 -23.29
C LEU A 125 37.14 18.00 -22.57
N HIS A 126 38.28 17.76 -23.25
CA HIS A 126 39.60 18.12 -22.73
C HIS A 126 39.72 19.64 -22.56
N VAL A 127 39.35 20.41 -23.59
CA VAL A 127 39.38 21.89 -23.55
C VAL A 127 38.48 22.45 -22.44
N GLY A 128 37.31 21.85 -22.19
CA GLY A 128 36.43 22.23 -21.09
C GLY A 128 37.04 22.01 -19.69
N VAL A 129 37.86 20.96 -19.53
CA VAL A 129 38.62 20.69 -18.29
C VAL A 129 39.82 21.64 -18.15
N GLU A 130 40.61 21.82 -19.21
CA GLU A 130 41.75 22.76 -19.24
C GLU A 130 41.32 24.20 -18.92
N ALA A 131 40.18 24.63 -19.47
CA ALA A 131 39.58 25.95 -19.22
C ALA A 131 38.76 26.04 -17.92
N GLN A 132 38.72 24.99 -17.09
CA GLN A 132 37.96 24.90 -15.83
C GLN A 132 36.45 25.22 -15.97
N ARG A 133 35.84 24.88 -17.11
CA ARG A 133 34.44 25.19 -17.41
C ARG A 133 33.50 24.10 -16.94
N LEU A 134 33.16 24.11 -15.65
CA LEU A 134 32.21 23.18 -15.04
C LEU A 134 30.87 23.11 -15.80
N TRP A 135 30.37 24.24 -16.31
CA TRP A 135 29.15 24.27 -17.12
C TRP A 135 29.31 23.54 -18.45
N ALA A 136 30.46 23.68 -19.14
CA ALA A 136 30.71 23.08 -20.44
C ALA A 136 30.95 21.57 -20.32
N VAL A 137 31.70 21.14 -19.30
CA VAL A 137 31.85 19.70 -18.97
C VAL A 137 30.49 19.07 -18.71
N LYS A 138 29.62 19.71 -17.91
CA LYS A 138 28.24 19.22 -17.67
C LYS A 138 27.42 19.14 -18.96
N THR A 139 27.42 20.18 -19.81
CA THR A 139 26.67 20.17 -21.08
C THR A 139 27.19 19.10 -22.05
N LEU A 140 28.52 18.95 -22.22
CA LEU A 140 29.09 17.91 -23.09
C LEU A 140 28.76 16.49 -22.59
N VAL A 141 28.87 16.26 -21.27
CA VAL A 141 28.49 15.00 -20.60
C VAL A 141 27.01 14.66 -20.77
N GLN A 142 26.14 15.67 -20.78
CA GLN A 142 24.69 15.52 -21.02
C GLN A 142 24.34 15.17 -22.48
N HIS A 143 25.25 15.45 -23.42
CA HIS A 143 25.09 15.12 -24.85
C HIS A 143 25.85 13.84 -25.25
N ASP A 144 26.07 12.91 -24.30
CA ASP A 144 26.70 11.60 -24.50
C ASP A 144 28.07 11.66 -25.24
N CYS A 145 28.90 12.66 -24.93
CA CYS A 145 30.28 12.72 -25.41
C CYS A 145 31.08 11.48 -24.97
N ASP A 146 31.98 11.00 -25.82
CA ASP A 146 32.87 9.87 -25.52
C ASP A 146 33.98 10.33 -24.57
N ARG A 147 34.06 9.66 -23.42
CA ARG A 147 34.96 10.01 -22.31
C ARG A 147 36.24 9.18 -22.32
N SER A 148 36.32 8.17 -23.18
CA SER A 148 37.45 7.24 -23.34
C SER A 148 38.54 7.73 -24.29
N ILE A 149 38.23 8.72 -25.14
CA ILE A 149 39.17 9.27 -26.13
C ILE A 149 40.38 9.89 -25.43
N LYS A 150 41.57 9.53 -25.90
CA LYS A 150 42.87 10.01 -25.40
C LYS A 150 43.51 11.01 -26.37
N ASN A 151 44.14 12.03 -25.81
CA ASN A 151 44.92 13.03 -26.56
C ASN A 151 46.31 12.51 -26.96
N ASN A 152 47.13 13.35 -27.61
CA ASN A 152 48.47 12.97 -28.06
C ASN A 152 49.46 12.65 -26.92
N HIS A 153 49.12 13.00 -25.67
CA HIS A 153 49.86 12.61 -24.46
C HIS A 153 49.39 11.27 -23.88
N ASN A 154 48.50 10.55 -24.58
CA ASN A 154 47.85 9.30 -24.16
C ASN A 154 46.98 9.46 -22.88
N GLN A 155 46.53 10.67 -22.58
CA GLN A 155 45.64 11.01 -21.47
C GLN A 155 44.21 11.25 -21.97
N THR A 156 43.23 10.74 -21.24
CA THR A 156 41.83 11.15 -21.33
C THR A 156 41.61 12.48 -20.60
N ALA A 157 40.48 13.14 -20.86
CA ALA A 157 40.10 14.36 -20.17
C ALA A 157 39.93 14.22 -18.64
N LEU A 158 39.78 12.99 -18.11
CA LEU A 158 39.75 12.71 -16.67
C LEU A 158 41.15 12.53 -16.05
N GLU A 159 42.15 12.20 -16.86
CA GLU A 159 43.55 11.99 -16.47
C GLU A 159 44.38 13.30 -16.53
N LEU A 160 43.74 14.44 -16.81
CA LEU A 160 44.37 15.76 -16.85
C LEU A 160 44.62 16.32 -15.43
N PRO A 161 45.80 16.91 -15.13
CA PRO A 161 46.14 17.40 -13.80
C PRO A 161 45.29 18.60 -13.31
N GLN A 162 44.50 19.21 -14.20
CA GLN A 162 43.55 20.28 -13.89
C GLN A 162 42.19 19.77 -13.35
N VAL A 163 41.96 18.46 -13.26
CA VAL A 163 40.70 17.89 -12.74
C VAL A 163 40.61 18.09 -11.21
N ASN A 164 39.82 19.08 -10.80
CA ASN A 164 39.36 19.23 -9.42
C ASN A 164 38.16 18.30 -9.13
N SER A 165 37.72 18.23 -7.86
CA SER A 165 36.62 17.35 -7.43
C SER A 165 35.29 17.67 -8.11
N GLU A 166 34.93 18.95 -8.29
CA GLU A 166 33.67 19.34 -8.94
C GLU A 166 33.65 18.96 -10.42
N LEU A 167 34.77 19.14 -11.12
CA LEU A 167 34.95 18.68 -12.50
C LEU A 167 34.92 17.15 -12.59
N ARG A 168 35.51 16.42 -11.63
CA ARG A 168 35.41 14.96 -11.54
C ARG A 168 33.97 14.49 -11.40
N PHE A 169 33.18 15.09 -10.50
CA PHE A 169 31.76 14.75 -10.33
C PHE A 169 30.95 15.08 -11.59
N ALA A 170 31.18 16.25 -12.21
CA ALA A 170 30.55 16.60 -13.48
C ALA A 170 30.88 15.62 -14.61
N PHE A 171 32.15 15.22 -14.74
CA PHE A 171 32.64 14.27 -15.74
C PHE A 171 32.01 12.89 -15.60
N LEU A 172 31.86 12.41 -14.37
CA LEU A 172 31.26 11.11 -14.03
C LEU A 172 29.72 11.18 -13.96
N ALA A 173 29.10 12.34 -14.21
CA ALA A 173 27.67 12.61 -14.04
C ALA A 173 27.11 12.34 -12.62
N ILE A 174 27.97 12.44 -11.59
CA ILE A 174 27.61 12.19 -10.19
C ILE A 174 27.02 13.46 -9.57
N ASP A 175 25.71 13.44 -9.28
CA ASP A 175 25.09 14.47 -8.45
C ASP A 175 25.12 14.10 -6.96
N LEU A 176 25.96 14.80 -6.19
CA LEU A 176 26.02 14.66 -4.73
C LEU A 176 24.75 15.16 -4.02
N GLY A 177 23.88 15.95 -4.69
CA GLY A 177 22.56 16.33 -4.17
C GLY A 177 21.68 15.11 -3.89
N THR A 178 21.75 14.08 -4.74
CA THR A 178 21.01 12.81 -4.57
C THR A 178 21.30 12.09 -3.25
N ILE A 179 22.46 12.31 -2.61
CA ILE A 179 22.81 11.68 -1.32
C ILE A 179 21.76 11.97 -0.24
N SER A 180 21.16 13.17 -0.25
CA SER A 180 20.08 13.52 0.68
C SER A 180 18.80 12.69 0.49
N SER A 181 18.52 12.22 -0.73
CA SER A 181 17.34 11.40 -1.04
C SER A 181 17.46 9.93 -0.60
N LEU A 182 18.68 9.46 -0.31
CA LEU A 182 18.94 8.12 0.21
C LEU A 182 18.53 8.00 1.68
N ASP A 183 18.69 9.08 2.45
CA ASP A 183 18.28 9.14 3.85
C ASP A 183 16.75 9.17 3.97
N LEU A 184 16.20 8.07 4.50
CA LEU A 184 14.76 7.82 4.71
C LEU A 184 14.07 8.85 5.63
N ARG A 185 14.81 9.76 6.28
CA ARG A 185 14.27 10.95 6.96
C ARG A 185 13.82 12.04 6.00
N TYR A 186 14.43 12.16 4.83
CA TYR A 186 14.02 13.10 3.79
C TYR A 186 13.13 12.38 2.77
N ARG A 187 11.83 12.70 2.77
CA ARG A 187 10.95 12.34 1.66
C ARG A 187 11.18 13.36 0.54
N THR A 188 11.72 12.91 -0.59
CA THR A 188 11.98 13.75 -1.75
C THR A 188 10.67 14.37 -2.25
N LYS A 189 10.58 15.71 -2.30
CA LYS A 189 9.52 16.37 -3.08
C LYS A 189 9.69 15.94 -4.54
N ALA A 190 8.64 15.42 -5.15
CA ALA A 190 8.74 14.82 -6.48
C ALA A 190 9.18 15.86 -7.53
N GLN A 191 10.30 15.58 -8.21
CA GLN A 191 10.67 16.31 -9.43
C GLN A 191 9.80 15.83 -10.59
N SER A 192 8.56 16.34 -10.66
CA SER A 192 7.75 16.28 -11.87
C SER A 192 8.07 17.49 -12.76
N SER A 193 8.33 17.24 -14.03
CA SER A 193 8.73 18.24 -15.04
C SER A 193 7.59 19.18 -15.47
N SER A 194 7.18 20.08 -14.57
CA SER A 194 6.36 21.26 -14.88
C SER A 194 6.42 22.27 -13.73
N GLU A 195 6.90 23.48 -13.98
CA GLU A 195 7.04 24.56 -13.00
C GLU A 195 5.67 25.24 -12.68
N SER A 196 4.72 24.50 -12.11
CA SER A 196 3.35 25.01 -11.90
C SER A 196 2.53 24.47 -10.73
N GLU A 197 3.00 23.48 -9.94
CA GLU A 197 2.25 22.95 -8.77
C GLU A 197 3.10 22.94 -7.47
N ALA A 198 3.80 24.05 -7.19
CA ALA A 198 4.44 24.27 -5.89
C ALA A 198 3.42 24.68 -4.79
N GLU A 199 2.34 23.90 -4.65
CA GLU A 199 1.28 24.12 -3.66
C GLU A 199 1.85 24.08 -2.23
N SER A 200 1.55 25.11 -1.43
CA SER A 200 1.89 25.19 -0.01
C SER A 200 0.99 24.25 0.81
N SER A 201 1.40 23.92 2.05
CA SER A 201 0.57 23.07 2.93
C SER A 201 -0.80 23.66 3.24
N SER A 202 -0.95 24.99 3.15
CA SER A 202 -2.24 25.68 3.18
C SER A 202 -3.15 25.29 2.01
N SER A 203 -2.64 25.18 0.77
CA SER A 203 -3.42 24.86 -0.43
C SER A 203 -4.10 23.48 -0.36
N LEU A 204 -3.42 22.46 0.20
CA LEU A 204 -4.08 21.17 0.45
C LEU A 204 -5.07 21.20 1.62
N ARG A 205 -4.88 22.07 2.64
CA ARG A 205 -5.91 22.29 3.68
C ARG A 205 -7.13 23.04 3.13
N GLU A 206 -6.91 24.03 2.27
CA GLU A 206 -7.94 24.75 1.50
C GLU A 206 -8.69 23.81 0.52
N SER A 207 -8.00 22.78 -0.02
CA SER A 207 -8.58 21.74 -0.88
C SER A 207 -9.33 20.64 -0.11
N CYS A 208 -9.10 20.51 1.20
CA CYS A 208 -9.79 19.58 2.10
C CYS A 208 -10.27 20.34 3.35
N PRO A 209 -11.13 21.36 3.19
CA PRO A 209 -11.37 22.35 4.24
C PRO A 209 -12.26 21.82 5.37
N LEU A 210 -13.02 20.75 5.15
CA LEU A 210 -13.90 20.19 6.17
C LEU A 210 -13.14 19.23 7.08
N LEU A 211 -12.20 18.43 6.57
CA LEU A 211 -11.28 17.60 7.36
C LEU A 211 -10.09 18.42 7.93
N SER A 212 -9.88 19.64 7.43
CA SER A 212 -9.03 20.69 8.03
C SER A 212 -9.83 21.69 8.87
N SER A 213 -10.94 21.24 9.48
CA SER A 213 -11.72 22.05 10.43
C SER A 213 -11.82 21.38 11.80
N GLY A 214 -10.80 21.62 12.64
CA GLY A 214 -10.84 21.29 14.06
C GLY A 214 -12.13 21.77 14.75
N ARG A 215 -12.79 20.88 15.50
CA ARG A 215 -14.13 21.11 16.07
C ARG A 215 -14.17 22.31 17.03
N SER A 216 -14.62 23.45 16.53
CA SER A 216 -14.61 24.75 17.21
C SER A 216 -15.81 24.99 18.13
N SER A 217 -16.00 24.12 19.13
CA SER A 217 -16.91 24.36 20.26
C SER A 217 -16.37 23.77 21.56
N ASP A 218 -16.52 24.50 22.66
CA ASP A 218 -16.35 24.06 24.06
C ASP A 218 -14.92 23.73 24.55
N ARG A 219 -13.92 24.56 24.22
CA ARG A 219 -12.71 24.72 25.07
C ARG A 219 -13.01 25.52 26.36
N SER A 220 -14.01 25.10 27.14
CA SER A 220 -14.38 25.76 28.40
C SER A 220 -15.16 24.88 29.37
N LEU A 221 -14.54 23.79 29.87
CA LEU A 221 -15.00 23.08 31.07
C LEU A 221 -13.82 22.41 31.78
N SER A 222 -13.31 23.06 32.82
CA SER A 222 -12.29 22.49 33.71
C SER A 222 -12.87 21.37 34.59
N SER A 223 -11.99 20.46 35.04
CA SER A 223 -12.29 19.39 36.01
C SER A 223 -13.32 18.32 35.63
N SER A 224 -12.96 17.44 34.68
CA SER A 224 -13.20 16.00 34.84
C SER A 224 -12.08 15.20 34.16
N SER A 225 -11.83 13.97 34.62
CA SER A 225 -10.56 13.26 34.36
C SER A 225 -10.48 12.54 33.02
N SER A 226 -9.33 12.69 32.36
CA SER A 226 -8.70 11.73 31.43
C SER A 226 -9.53 11.23 30.24
N ILE A 227 -9.35 11.88 29.08
CA ILE A 227 -8.67 11.29 27.90
C ILE A 227 -7.80 12.42 27.33
N ASP A 228 -6.50 12.38 27.63
CA ASP A 228 -5.51 13.19 26.91
C ASP A 228 -5.10 12.42 25.64
N SER A 229 -4.88 13.12 24.53
CA SER A 229 -4.38 12.47 23.31
C SER A 229 -2.93 11.99 23.56
N PRO A 230 -2.61 10.70 23.35
CA PRO A 230 -1.27 10.18 23.66
C PRO A 230 -0.20 10.56 22.62
N HIS A 231 -0.61 11.17 21.50
CA HIS A 231 0.30 11.60 20.44
C HIS A 231 0.76 13.03 20.67
N THR A 232 1.99 13.18 21.14
CA THR A 232 2.74 14.43 21.09
C THR A 232 2.98 14.80 19.62
N PRO A 233 2.72 16.04 19.16
CA PRO A 233 3.05 16.42 17.80
C PRO A 233 4.55 16.32 17.54
N LEU A 234 4.94 15.72 16.41
CA LEU A 234 6.33 15.57 15.95
C LEU A 234 6.96 16.93 15.61
N ARG A 235 7.30 17.71 16.63
CA ARG A 235 8.25 18.82 16.50
C ARG A 235 9.64 18.23 16.28
N HIS A 236 10.20 18.47 15.11
CA HIS A 236 11.65 18.37 14.93
C HIS A 236 12.34 19.30 15.94
N VAL A 237 12.90 18.71 17.01
CA VAL A 237 13.71 19.44 17.99
C VAL A 237 15.09 19.66 17.40
N GLU A 238 15.22 20.66 16.54
CA GLU A 238 16.51 21.28 16.24
C GLU A 238 16.96 22.13 17.43
N GLN A 239 17.39 21.48 18.51
CA GLN A 239 18.03 22.17 19.62
C GLN A 239 19.02 21.30 20.40
N SER A 240 20.03 21.97 20.93
CA SER A 240 21.23 21.37 21.51
C SER A 240 21.01 20.75 22.89
N ALA A 241 20.86 19.43 22.94
CA ALA A 241 21.24 18.64 24.11
C ALA A 241 22.77 18.38 24.09
N SER A 242 23.39 18.19 25.25
CA SER A 242 24.84 17.95 25.38
C SER A 242 25.21 16.55 24.87
N GLU A 243 25.79 16.46 23.67
CA GLU A 243 26.08 15.18 22.99
C GLU A 243 27.04 14.25 23.78
N SER A 244 27.87 14.82 24.67
CA SER A 244 28.79 14.08 25.54
C SER A 244 28.08 13.07 26.46
N SER A 245 26.99 13.48 27.13
CA SER A 245 26.34 12.64 28.16
C SER A 245 25.60 11.43 27.58
N LEU A 246 25.17 11.50 26.31
CA LEU A 246 24.60 10.34 25.60
C LEU A 246 25.71 9.42 25.07
N SER A 247 26.83 9.97 24.59
CA SER A 247 27.96 9.18 24.09
C SER A 247 28.58 8.30 25.19
N GLU A 248 28.83 8.86 26.37
CA GLU A 248 29.38 8.12 27.52
C GLU A 248 28.43 7.01 27.99
N ALA A 249 27.12 7.27 28.04
CA ALA A 249 26.11 6.30 28.45
C ALA A 249 25.88 5.15 27.45
N ILE A 250 26.27 5.32 26.18
CA ILE A 250 26.12 4.30 25.13
C ILE A 250 27.33 3.36 25.07
N MET A 251 28.54 3.83 25.40
CA MET A 251 29.75 2.99 25.34
C MET A 251 29.92 2.03 26.54
N ALA A 252 29.11 2.18 27.59
CA ALA A 252 29.12 1.31 28.77
C ALA A 252 28.36 -0.03 28.55
N LEU A 253 28.69 -0.76 27.48
CA LEU A 253 28.14 -2.09 27.15
C LEU A 253 28.82 -3.18 28.00
N GLU A 254 28.49 -3.21 29.29
CA GLU A 254 28.86 -4.30 30.21
C GLU A 254 28.11 -5.60 29.89
N SER A 255 28.52 -6.71 30.52
CA SER A 255 27.88 -8.03 30.33
C SER A 255 26.52 -8.12 31.05
N HIS A 256 25.50 -7.46 30.48
CA HIS A 256 24.13 -7.47 30.99
C HIS A 256 23.53 -8.88 31.02
N ALA A 257 23.04 -9.30 32.18
CA ALA A 257 22.39 -10.60 32.33
C ALA A 257 21.04 -10.65 31.57
N THR A 258 20.74 -11.83 31.01
CA THR A 258 19.40 -12.15 30.50
C THR A 258 18.43 -12.36 31.67
N ILE A 259 17.27 -11.73 31.57
CA ILE A 259 16.24 -11.73 32.61
C ILE A 259 15.27 -12.88 32.33
N GLU A 260 15.07 -13.77 33.31
CA GLU A 260 13.98 -14.76 33.22
C GLU A 260 12.64 -14.06 32.98
N ASN A 261 11.88 -14.47 31.96
CA ASN A 261 10.50 -13.99 31.75
C ASN A 261 9.66 -14.10 33.04
N LYS A 262 9.90 -15.17 33.84
CA LYS A 262 9.26 -15.39 35.14
C LYS A 262 9.60 -14.35 36.21
N SER A 263 10.80 -13.74 36.21
CA SER A 263 11.15 -12.70 37.20
C SER A 263 10.60 -11.33 36.79
N ALA A 264 10.69 -10.96 35.51
CA ALA A 264 10.07 -9.77 34.96
C ALA A 264 8.54 -9.76 35.17
N LEU A 265 7.85 -10.86 34.84
CA LEU A 265 6.41 -11.03 35.07
C LEU A 265 6.05 -10.96 36.56
N ARG A 266 6.90 -11.46 37.47
CA ARG A 266 6.73 -11.33 38.93
C ARG A 266 6.82 -9.86 39.38
N LEU A 267 7.81 -9.11 38.92
CA LEU A 267 7.98 -7.69 39.24
C LEU A 267 6.79 -6.85 38.75
N MET A 268 6.42 -6.98 37.48
CA MET A 268 5.26 -6.31 36.88
C MET A 268 3.95 -6.65 37.62
N SER A 269 3.78 -7.92 38.04
CA SER A 269 2.62 -8.37 38.82
C SER A 269 2.58 -7.75 40.22
N SER A 270 3.73 -7.59 40.88
CA SER A 270 3.84 -6.94 42.19
C SER A 270 3.57 -5.43 42.09
N LEU A 271 4.11 -4.75 41.07
CA LEU A 271 3.83 -3.35 40.79
C LEU A 271 2.33 -3.10 40.59
N CYS A 272 1.67 -3.93 39.78
CA CYS A 272 0.22 -3.82 39.56
C CYS A 272 -0.60 -4.05 40.84
N LYS A 273 -0.17 -4.94 41.74
CA LYS A 273 -0.80 -5.11 43.06
C LYS A 273 -0.61 -3.89 43.96
N ALA A 274 0.60 -3.32 44.01
CA ALA A 274 0.90 -2.13 44.81
C ALA A 274 0.13 -0.88 44.31
N HIS A 275 0.00 -0.72 42.99
CA HIS A 275 -0.78 0.36 42.39
C HIS A 275 -2.29 0.22 42.63
N GLN A 276 -2.80 -1.01 42.78
CA GLN A 276 -4.19 -1.29 43.16
C GLN A 276 -4.49 -0.98 44.63
N THR A 277 -3.51 -1.10 45.55
CA THR A 277 -3.72 -0.80 46.97
C THR A 277 -3.47 0.68 47.31
N ASN A 278 -2.37 1.27 46.85
CA ASN A 278 -2.14 2.71 46.94
C ASN A 278 -1.10 3.19 45.91
N LYS A 279 -1.54 3.99 44.94
CA LYS A 279 -0.72 4.60 43.88
C LYS A 279 0.45 5.46 44.39
N GLN A 280 0.28 6.11 45.53
CA GLN A 280 1.29 6.97 46.16
C GLN A 280 2.12 6.24 47.23
N SER A 281 1.97 4.92 47.37
CA SER A 281 2.81 4.17 48.31
C SER A 281 4.27 4.15 47.86
N PHE A 282 5.19 4.31 48.81
CA PHE A 282 6.63 4.18 48.60
C PHE A 282 6.98 2.85 47.90
N VAL A 283 6.26 1.77 48.23
CA VAL A 283 6.40 0.46 47.59
C VAL A 283 6.05 0.49 46.10
N CYS A 284 4.97 1.17 45.69
CA CYS A 284 4.61 1.32 44.27
C CYS A 284 5.68 2.13 43.52
N VAL A 285 6.18 3.23 44.10
CA VAL A 285 7.23 4.06 43.47
C VAL A 285 8.57 3.30 43.38
N SER A 286 8.92 2.53 44.41
CA SER A 286 10.12 1.68 44.41
C SER A 286 10.05 0.62 43.31
N LEU A 287 8.93 -0.10 43.20
CA LEU A 287 8.71 -1.13 42.17
C LEU A 287 8.64 -0.54 40.74
N HIS A 288 8.14 0.69 40.58
CA HIS A 288 8.14 1.42 39.32
C HIS A 288 9.57 1.74 38.88
N ASN A 289 10.36 2.33 39.77
CA ASN A 289 11.77 2.65 39.52
C ASN A 289 12.63 1.39 39.35
N GLU A 290 12.27 0.28 39.99
CA GLU A 290 12.90 -1.03 39.80
C GLU A 290 12.59 -1.63 38.43
N LEU A 291 11.34 -1.53 37.96
CA LEU A 291 10.97 -1.97 36.61
C LEU A 291 11.63 -1.11 35.53
N ILE A 292 11.69 0.22 35.71
CA ILE A 292 12.43 1.10 34.80
C ILE A 292 13.92 0.73 34.79
N ARG A 293 14.54 0.48 35.95
CA ARG A 293 15.95 0.04 36.02
C ARG A 293 16.18 -1.30 35.32
N LEU A 294 15.28 -2.26 35.50
CA LEU A 294 15.29 -3.55 34.81
C LEU A 294 15.24 -3.38 33.29
N LEU A 295 14.33 -2.54 32.79
CA LEU A 295 14.17 -2.30 31.34
C LEU A 295 15.35 -1.55 30.72
N ASN A 296 16.08 -0.73 31.50
CA ASN A 296 17.30 -0.06 31.06
C ASN A 296 18.54 -0.95 31.07
N ASN A 297 18.67 -1.88 32.03
CA ASN A 297 19.95 -2.50 32.39
C ASN A 297 20.06 -4.02 32.15
N GLY A 298 19.02 -4.70 31.68
CA GLY A 298 19.05 -6.15 31.41
C GLY A 298 18.11 -6.55 30.28
N PHE A 299 18.36 -7.70 29.65
CA PHE A 299 17.62 -8.13 28.46
C PHE A 299 16.44 -9.04 28.79
N LEU A 300 15.23 -8.70 28.36
CA LEU A 300 14.12 -9.66 28.26
C LEU A 300 14.44 -10.73 27.21
N ALA A 301 13.87 -11.94 27.31
CA ALA A 301 14.05 -12.95 26.27
C ALA A 301 13.21 -12.63 25.01
N ASP A 302 13.64 -13.11 23.84
CA ASP A 302 12.98 -12.81 22.56
C ASP A 302 11.62 -13.50 22.34
N ASP A 303 11.29 -14.46 23.22
CA ASP A 303 10.00 -15.16 23.31
C ASP A 303 9.03 -14.51 24.32
N PHE A 304 9.40 -13.38 24.95
CA PHE A 304 8.62 -12.77 26.03
C PHE A 304 7.16 -12.51 25.59
N ALA A 305 6.24 -13.16 26.31
CA ALA A 305 4.81 -13.12 26.08
C ALA A 305 4.06 -13.03 27.42
N PHE A 306 2.80 -12.59 27.39
CA PHE A 306 1.97 -12.58 28.59
C PHE A 306 1.09 -13.84 28.65
N ASP A 307 1.48 -14.79 29.50
CA ASP A 307 0.70 -16.00 29.81
C ASP A 307 -0.80 -15.68 30.01
N GLN A 308 -1.70 -16.53 29.52
CA GLN A 308 -3.15 -16.39 29.75
C GLN A 308 -3.52 -16.26 31.24
N LYS A 309 -2.75 -16.91 32.13
CA LYS A 309 -2.93 -16.87 33.59
C LYS A 309 -2.28 -15.65 34.27
N SER A 310 -1.65 -14.75 33.52
CA SER A 310 -0.98 -13.56 34.05
C SER A 310 -2.00 -12.57 34.64
N PRO A 311 -1.77 -12.01 35.85
CA PRO A 311 -2.62 -10.96 36.40
C PRO A 311 -2.55 -9.65 35.60
N LEU A 312 -1.59 -9.53 34.67
CA LEU A 312 -1.45 -8.40 33.76
C LEU A 312 -2.51 -8.39 32.65
N ASN A 313 -3.26 -9.48 32.46
CA ASN A 313 -4.38 -9.53 31.50
C ASN A 313 -5.62 -8.73 31.96
N LYS A 314 -5.63 -8.17 33.18
CA LYS A 314 -6.67 -7.22 33.61
C LYS A 314 -6.47 -5.86 32.90
N PRO A 315 -7.50 -5.25 32.27
CA PRO A 315 -7.36 -3.97 31.56
C PRO A 315 -6.76 -2.83 32.39
N ALA A 316 -7.10 -2.74 33.67
CA ALA A 316 -6.52 -1.75 34.59
C ALA A 316 -5.01 -1.92 34.79
N ASN A 317 -4.48 -3.16 34.71
CA ASN A 317 -3.06 -3.45 34.83
C ASN A 317 -2.31 -3.18 33.54
N ARG A 318 -2.94 -3.46 32.38
CA ARG A 318 -2.41 -3.09 31.06
C ARG A 318 -2.11 -1.60 30.97
N LYS A 319 -3.05 -0.76 31.41
CA LYS A 319 -2.88 0.70 31.45
C LYS A 319 -1.71 1.19 32.32
N ILE A 320 -1.26 0.42 33.33
CA ILE A 320 -0.06 0.75 34.12
C ILE A 320 1.20 0.52 33.27
N ILE A 321 1.35 -0.67 32.70
CA ILE A 321 2.52 -0.99 31.85
C ILE A 321 2.58 -0.07 30.62
N GLN A 322 1.41 0.24 30.05
CA GLN A 322 1.26 1.16 28.92
C GLN A 322 1.62 2.61 29.28
N GLY A 323 1.29 3.06 30.50
CA GLY A 323 1.80 4.33 31.04
C GLY A 323 3.32 4.37 31.16
N ILE A 324 3.95 3.25 31.56
CA ILE A 324 5.41 3.12 31.64
C ILE A 324 6.06 3.12 30.24
N LEU A 325 5.43 2.49 29.24
CA LEU A 325 5.90 2.60 27.86
C LEU A 325 5.81 4.05 27.35
N ASN A 326 4.72 4.77 27.63
CA ASN A 326 4.59 6.18 27.27
C ASN A 326 5.60 7.08 28.01
N GLU A 327 5.92 6.79 29.27
CA GLU A 327 6.97 7.48 30.06
C GLU A 327 8.37 7.25 29.48
N LEU A 328 8.65 6.03 28.98
CA LEU A 328 9.92 5.70 28.32
C LEU A 328 9.98 6.22 26.87
N TYR A 329 8.85 6.42 26.19
CA TYR A 329 8.79 6.73 24.75
C TYR A 329 9.62 7.96 24.36
N ALA A 330 9.59 9.06 25.12
CA ALA A 330 10.38 10.25 24.81
C ALA A 330 11.90 9.96 24.74
N ARG A 331 12.39 9.04 25.58
CA ARG A 331 13.80 8.63 25.59
C ARG A 331 14.12 7.57 24.51
N ILE A 332 13.12 6.77 24.12
CA ILE A 332 13.19 5.90 22.94
C ILE A 332 13.30 6.76 21.67
N GLU A 333 12.47 7.79 21.55
CA GLU A 333 12.44 8.74 20.42
C GLU A 333 13.76 9.52 20.30
N GLU A 334 14.29 10.04 21.41
CA GLU A 334 15.59 10.70 21.47
C GLU A 334 16.73 9.77 20.99
N LEU A 335 16.80 8.54 21.51
CA LEU A 335 17.85 7.58 21.17
C LEU A 335 17.73 7.05 19.73
N ASN A 336 16.51 6.78 19.27
CA ASN A 336 16.21 6.46 17.88
C ASN A 336 16.66 7.60 16.95
N SER A 337 16.30 8.84 17.28
CA SER A 337 16.70 10.04 16.54
C SER A 337 18.21 10.30 16.55
N TYR A 338 18.92 9.98 17.64
CA TYR A 338 20.37 10.00 17.73
C TYR A 338 21.00 8.98 16.77
N ILE A 339 20.55 7.72 16.79
CA ILE A 339 21.06 6.67 15.90
C ILE A 339 20.84 7.06 14.43
N GLN A 340 19.63 7.49 14.07
CA GLN A 340 19.31 7.89 12.69
C GLN A 340 20.13 9.10 12.22
N ARG A 341 20.31 10.13 13.08
CA ARG A 341 21.16 11.30 12.76
C ARG A 341 22.59 10.87 12.45
N ASN A 342 23.19 10.08 13.33
CA ASN A 342 24.60 9.73 13.24
C ASN A 342 24.89 8.71 12.13
N THR A 343 24.03 7.71 11.95
CA THR A 343 24.14 6.75 10.83
C THR A 343 24.02 7.47 9.49
N SER A 344 23.05 8.37 9.31
CA SER A 344 22.93 9.17 8.08
C SER A 344 24.13 10.09 7.85
N ALA A 345 24.61 10.78 8.90
CA ALA A 345 25.78 11.66 8.78
C ALA A 345 27.05 10.89 8.37
N LEU A 346 27.31 9.74 8.99
CA LEU A 346 28.44 8.86 8.65
C LEU A 346 28.30 8.28 7.25
N ILE A 347 27.10 7.83 6.86
CA ILE A 347 26.81 7.40 5.48
C ILE A 347 27.15 8.53 4.51
N GLY A 348 26.57 9.73 4.67
CA GLY A 348 26.79 10.86 3.77
C GLY A 348 28.25 11.34 3.70
N GLN A 349 29.02 11.22 4.78
CA GLN A 349 30.48 11.43 4.76
C GLN A 349 31.19 10.34 3.95
N SER A 350 30.88 9.07 4.21
CA SER A 350 31.44 7.92 3.49
C SER A 350 31.12 7.96 2.00
N LEU A 351 29.92 8.38 1.61
CA LEU A 351 29.52 8.50 0.21
C LEU A 351 30.34 9.54 -0.55
N ARG A 352 30.70 10.66 0.10
CA ARG A 352 31.56 11.68 -0.51
C ARG A 352 33.00 11.19 -0.70
N MET A 353 33.52 10.39 0.24
CA MET A 353 34.83 9.71 0.11
C MET A 353 34.83 8.66 -1.02
N ILE A 354 33.80 7.82 -1.07
CA ILE A 354 33.58 6.81 -2.11
C ILE A 354 33.45 7.46 -3.49
N ALA A 355 32.72 8.59 -3.59
CA ALA A 355 32.53 9.32 -4.84
C ALA A 355 33.81 9.96 -5.39
N THR A 356 34.76 10.39 -4.55
CA THR A 356 36.04 10.92 -5.05
C THR A 356 36.90 9.84 -5.69
N GLU A 357 36.82 8.60 -5.20
CA GLU A 357 37.67 7.48 -5.61
C GLU A 357 37.17 6.68 -6.81
N ILE A 358 35.87 6.78 -7.14
CA ILE A 358 35.25 6.04 -8.24
C ILE A 358 35.70 6.58 -9.60
N SER A 359 35.80 5.72 -10.61
CA SER A 359 36.33 6.05 -11.94
C SER A 359 35.40 5.71 -13.12
N ILE A 360 34.14 5.33 -12.85
CA ILE A 360 33.21 4.79 -13.86
C ILE A 360 32.84 5.85 -14.93
N ALA A 361 33.54 5.78 -16.06
CA ALA A 361 33.05 6.21 -17.36
C ALA A 361 33.64 5.26 -18.43
N ASP A 362 32.77 4.71 -19.28
CA ASP A 362 33.11 3.93 -20.49
C ASP A 362 34.05 2.71 -20.35
N SER A 363 34.45 2.31 -19.14
CA SER A 363 35.21 1.07 -18.90
C SER A 363 34.34 -0.18 -19.04
N GLU A 364 34.84 -1.19 -19.77
CA GLU A 364 34.29 -2.54 -19.69
C GLU A 364 34.66 -3.14 -18.32
N PRO A 365 33.73 -3.78 -17.60
CA PRO A 365 34.05 -4.54 -16.40
C PRO A 365 34.82 -5.81 -16.77
N LEU A 366 35.41 -6.48 -15.77
CA LEU A 366 36.00 -7.80 -15.96
C LEU A 366 34.95 -8.79 -16.51
N THR A 367 35.40 -9.77 -17.31
CA THR A 367 34.51 -10.83 -17.82
C THR A 367 33.92 -11.62 -16.66
N PRO A 368 32.59 -11.79 -16.56
CA PRO A 368 31.98 -12.58 -15.50
C PRO A 368 32.53 -14.01 -15.47
N GLN A 369 32.79 -14.53 -14.27
CA GLN A 369 33.05 -15.96 -14.12
C GLN A 369 31.77 -16.76 -14.47
N THR A 370 31.93 -18.02 -14.88
CA THR A 370 30.80 -18.92 -15.13
C THR A 370 30.13 -19.33 -13.81
N ILE A 371 29.16 -18.54 -13.37
CA ILE A 371 28.32 -18.82 -12.20
C ILE A 371 27.50 -20.09 -12.46
N ASN A 372 27.85 -21.18 -11.78
CA ASN A 372 27.10 -22.43 -11.78
C ASN A 372 27.34 -23.19 -10.46
N THR A 373 26.65 -22.76 -9.41
CA THR A 373 26.62 -23.41 -8.09
C THR A 373 25.71 -24.65 -8.06
N GLY A 374 25.03 -24.96 -9.17
CA GLY A 374 23.96 -25.96 -9.24
C GLY A 374 22.67 -25.56 -8.52
N GLN A 375 22.56 -24.32 -8.04
CA GLN A 375 21.41 -23.81 -7.30
C GLN A 375 20.87 -22.54 -7.94
N LYS A 376 19.89 -22.69 -8.84
CA LYS A 376 19.34 -21.60 -9.67
C LYS A 376 19.05 -20.28 -8.92
N LYS A 377 18.59 -20.33 -7.66
CA LYS A 377 18.36 -19.12 -6.84
C LYS A 377 19.66 -18.39 -6.46
N THR A 378 20.68 -19.15 -6.08
CA THR A 378 22.01 -18.65 -5.73
C THR A 378 22.70 -18.11 -6.98
N ASP A 379 22.59 -18.84 -8.09
CA ASP A 379 23.08 -18.39 -9.40
C ASP A 379 22.42 -17.06 -9.83
N GLU A 380 21.09 -16.95 -9.70
CA GLU A 380 20.32 -15.73 -9.98
C GLU A 380 20.68 -14.57 -9.02
N LEU A 381 20.96 -14.85 -7.74
CA LEU A 381 21.42 -13.84 -6.78
C LEU A 381 22.83 -13.32 -7.14
N MET A 382 23.78 -14.20 -7.44
CA MET A 382 25.14 -13.83 -7.81
C MET A 382 25.19 -13.00 -9.11
N GLU A 383 24.40 -13.38 -10.12
CA GLU A 383 24.26 -12.62 -11.38
C GLU A 383 23.69 -11.21 -11.13
N ASN A 384 22.64 -11.08 -10.29
CA ASN A 384 22.09 -9.77 -9.93
C ASN A 384 23.08 -8.92 -9.12
N LEU A 385 23.87 -9.53 -8.23
CA LEU A 385 24.92 -8.83 -7.48
C LEU A 385 26.08 -8.40 -8.39
N TRP A 386 26.45 -9.19 -9.40
CA TRP A 386 27.45 -8.79 -10.41
C TRP A 386 26.99 -7.57 -11.21
N LEU A 387 25.76 -7.60 -11.75
CA LEU A 387 25.19 -6.47 -12.51
C LEU A 387 24.99 -5.22 -11.65
N LEU A 388 24.64 -5.39 -10.36
CA LEU A 388 24.58 -4.33 -9.37
C LEU A 388 25.94 -3.63 -9.19
N THR A 389 27.02 -4.39 -8.89
CA THR A 389 28.33 -3.80 -8.63
C THR A 389 28.99 -3.25 -9.90
N ALA A 390 28.76 -3.89 -11.06
CA ALA A 390 29.19 -3.38 -12.36
C ALA A 390 28.49 -2.07 -12.76
N CYS A 391 27.36 -1.72 -12.11
CA CYS A 391 26.49 -0.60 -12.48
C CYS A 391 25.88 -0.77 -13.89
N GLN A 392 25.45 -2.00 -14.21
CA GLN A 392 24.94 -2.42 -15.52
C GLN A 392 23.49 -2.91 -15.43
N THR A 393 22.77 -2.94 -16.56
CA THR A 393 21.46 -3.61 -16.70
C THR A 393 21.57 -4.96 -17.42
N SER A 394 22.66 -5.16 -18.17
CA SER A 394 23.13 -6.42 -18.76
C SER A 394 24.64 -6.34 -18.99
N HIS A 395 25.33 -7.47 -19.16
CA HIS A 395 26.79 -7.50 -19.37
C HIS A 395 27.29 -6.68 -20.57
N HIS A 396 26.44 -6.43 -21.56
CA HIS A 396 26.74 -5.61 -22.75
C HIS A 396 26.33 -4.13 -22.62
N SER A 397 25.76 -3.71 -21.49
CA SER A 397 25.36 -2.32 -21.25
C SER A 397 26.54 -1.47 -20.77
N LYS A 398 26.61 -0.18 -21.18
CA LYS A 398 27.58 0.76 -20.59
C LYS A 398 27.32 0.92 -19.09
N ARG A 399 28.38 0.90 -18.28
CA ARG A 399 28.31 1.16 -16.83
C ARG A 399 27.76 2.58 -16.60
N LYS A 400 26.76 2.73 -15.73
CA LYS A 400 26.19 4.03 -15.34
C LYS A 400 26.05 4.11 -13.83
N PHE A 401 26.92 4.88 -13.18
CA PHE A 401 26.85 5.07 -11.73
C PHE A 401 25.78 6.12 -11.38
N ASN A 402 24.72 5.68 -10.71
CA ASN A 402 23.74 6.55 -10.08
C ASN A 402 23.41 6.02 -8.68
N PHE A 403 23.65 6.85 -7.66
CA PHE A 403 23.36 6.53 -6.26
C PHE A 403 21.93 6.02 -6.06
N LEU A 404 20.95 6.62 -6.73
CA LEU A 404 19.53 6.30 -6.54
C LEU A 404 19.19 4.94 -7.15
N ASP A 405 19.59 4.69 -8.40
CA ASP A 405 19.27 3.45 -9.14
C ASP A 405 19.97 2.24 -8.49
N ILE A 406 21.23 2.38 -8.09
CA ILE A 406 21.98 1.33 -7.37
C ILE A 406 21.32 1.05 -6.01
N THR A 407 20.87 2.08 -5.29
CA THR A 407 20.13 1.93 -4.03
C THR A 407 18.80 1.21 -4.24
N HIS A 408 18.05 1.57 -5.28
CA HIS A 408 16.80 0.89 -5.63
C HIS A 408 17.04 -0.58 -5.95
N ARG A 409 17.99 -0.91 -6.83
CA ARG A 409 18.38 -2.30 -7.13
C ARG A 409 18.74 -3.08 -5.87
N ALA A 410 19.55 -2.50 -4.98
CA ALA A 410 19.95 -3.13 -3.73
C ALA A 410 18.76 -3.40 -2.78
N VAL A 411 17.81 -2.46 -2.64
CA VAL A 411 16.56 -2.67 -1.87
C VAL A 411 15.67 -3.73 -2.53
N GLY A 412 15.61 -3.76 -3.86
CA GLY A 412 14.92 -4.81 -4.62
C GLY A 412 15.49 -6.20 -4.36
N ILE A 413 16.82 -6.33 -4.34
CA ILE A 413 17.52 -7.59 -4.01
C ILE A 413 17.29 -7.98 -2.54
N LEU A 414 17.29 -7.03 -1.59
CA LEU A 414 16.96 -7.27 -0.18
C LEU A 414 15.51 -7.75 0.05
N SER A 415 14.60 -7.58 -0.93
CA SER A 415 13.28 -8.24 -0.88
C SER A 415 13.37 -9.76 -1.14
N SER A 416 14.36 -10.19 -1.91
CA SER A 416 14.49 -11.56 -2.43
C SER A 416 15.39 -12.48 -1.59
N ALA A 417 16.40 -11.89 -0.93
CA ALA A 417 17.43 -12.58 -0.17
C ALA A 417 17.73 -11.80 1.13
N SER A 418 18.20 -12.47 2.18
CA SER A 418 18.56 -11.80 3.43
C SER A 418 19.87 -11.01 3.30
N LEU A 419 20.11 -10.05 4.20
CA LEU A 419 21.40 -9.36 4.25
C LEU A 419 22.58 -10.31 4.50
N HIS A 420 22.36 -11.44 5.21
CA HIS A 420 23.38 -12.47 5.38
C HIS A 420 23.70 -13.16 4.05
N ASP A 421 22.68 -13.61 3.30
CA ASP A 421 22.88 -14.22 1.97
C ASP A 421 23.61 -13.27 1.01
N ILE A 422 23.22 -11.99 1.03
CA ILE A 422 23.84 -10.94 0.21
C ILE A 422 25.32 -10.75 0.58
N LEU A 423 25.66 -10.74 1.88
CA LEU A 423 27.05 -10.67 2.34
C LEU A 423 27.87 -11.89 1.89
N VAL A 424 27.38 -13.12 2.13
CA VAL A 424 28.08 -14.37 1.72
C VAL A 424 28.39 -14.39 0.22
N ASN A 425 27.41 -14.02 -0.61
CA ASN A 425 27.58 -14.00 -2.06
C ASN A 425 28.49 -12.85 -2.53
N LEU A 426 28.44 -11.69 -1.89
CA LEU A 426 29.37 -10.60 -2.16
C LEU A 426 30.81 -10.95 -1.74
N GLU A 427 31.02 -11.53 -0.56
CA GLU A 427 32.35 -12.02 -0.11
C GLU A 427 32.95 -13.02 -1.11
N THR A 428 32.11 -13.86 -1.72
CA THR A 428 32.52 -14.84 -2.74
C THR A 428 32.94 -14.17 -4.06
N LEU A 429 32.21 -13.15 -4.52
CA LEU A 429 32.49 -12.44 -5.79
C LEU A 429 33.57 -11.34 -5.65
N TYR A 430 33.77 -10.80 -4.44
CA TYR A 430 34.60 -9.63 -4.19
C TYR A 430 36.05 -9.74 -4.68
N PRO A 431 36.76 -10.89 -4.60
CA PRO A 431 38.12 -11.02 -5.13
C PRO A 431 38.23 -10.63 -6.62
N ASP A 432 37.23 -11.04 -7.41
CA ASP A 432 37.21 -10.96 -8.88
C ASP A 432 36.61 -9.65 -9.43
N PHE A 433 36.18 -8.75 -8.54
CA PHE A 433 35.68 -7.42 -8.90
C PHE A 433 36.80 -6.42 -9.27
N ASP A 434 36.53 -5.50 -10.18
CA ASP A 434 37.39 -4.33 -10.43
C ASP A 434 37.33 -3.29 -9.29
N LYS A 435 38.21 -2.26 -9.32
CA LYS A 435 38.27 -1.21 -8.28
C LYS A 435 36.90 -0.56 -8.05
N ASP A 436 36.18 -0.28 -9.13
CA ASP A 436 34.91 0.42 -9.09
C ASP A 436 33.77 -0.50 -8.61
N GLN A 437 33.74 -1.78 -9.02
CA GLN A 437 32.84 -2.79 -8.45
C GLN A 437 33.06 -2.96 -6.94
N LYS A 438 34.32 -2.92 -6.47
CA LYS A 438 34.68 -2.97 -5.04
C LYS A 438 34.19 -1.72 -4.29
N ILE A 439 34.31 -0.54 -4.89
CA ILE A 439 33.77 0.73 -4.38
C ILE A 439 32.23 0.69 -4.32
N VAL A 440 31.55 0.20 -5.36
CA VAL A 440 30.08 0.07 -5.43
C VAL A 440 29.56 -0.97 -4.42
N THR A 441 30.29 -2.08 -4.22
CA THR A 441 29.95 -3.08 -3.19
C THR A 441 29.92 -2.43 -1.81
N ASN A 442 30.96 -1.66 -1.48
CA ASN A 442 31.04 -0.94 -0.22
C ASN A 442 29.93 0.12 -0.07
N PHE A 443 29.60 0.84 -1.14
CA PHE A 443 28.44 1.74 -1.16
C PHE A 443 27.13 1.01 -0.80
N VAL A 444 26.87 -0.12 -1.46
CA VAL A 444 25.66 -0.94 -1.24
C VAL A 444 25.58 -1.41 0.21
N LEU A 445 26.66 -1.97 0.77
CA LEU A 445 26.67 -2.46 2.16
C LEU A 445 26.41 -1.34 3.19
N LEU A 446 26.97 -0.15 2.98
CA LEU A 446 26.72 1.02 3.85
C LEU A 446 25.24 1.43 3.87
N GLN A 447 24.50 1.29 2.76
CA GLN A 447 23.04 1.51 2.74
C GLN A 447 22.27 0.34 3.39
N LEU A 448 22.57 -0.89 2.97
CA LEU A 448 21.81 -2.06 3.37
C LEU A 448 21.88 -2.35 4.88
N LEU A 449 22.99 -2.02 5.55
CA LEU A 449 23.09 -2.12 7.01
C LEU A 449 22.04 -1.27 7.74
N ASN A 450 21.82 -0.04 7.29
CA ASN A 450 20.81 0.86 7.85
C ASN A 450 19.40 0.38 7.50
N TYR A 451 19.15 0.09 6.22
CA TYR A 451 17.84 -0.31 5.71
C TYR A 451 17.34 -1.65 6.28
N ASN A 452 18.23 -2.63 6.48
CA ASN A 452 17.87 -3.93 7.01
C ASN A 452 17.33 -3.85 8.45
N VAL A 453 17.89 -2.97 9.30
CA VAL A 453 17.36 -2.77 10.67
C VAL A 453 16.03 -2.03 10.67
N ILE A 454 15.80 -1.15 9.69
CA ILE A 454 14.51 -0.46 9.51
C ILE A 454 13.45 -1.43 8.98
N ASN A 455 13.83 -2.41 8.14
CA ASN A 455 12.95 -3.51 7.75
C ASN A 455 12.63 -4.44 8.94
N THR A 456 13.67 -4.92 9.62
CA THR A 456 13.59 -5.86 10.74
C THR A 456 14.51 -5.39 11.87
N VAL A 457 13.91 -4.81 12.92
CA VAL A 457 14.61 -4.23 14.08
C VAL A 457 15.49 -5.26 14.81
N ARG A 458 15.16 -6.56 14.70
CA ARG A 458 16.04 -7.66 15.11
C ARG A 458 17.11 -7.91 14.04
N GLN A 459 18.38 -7.66 14.39
CA GLN A 459 19.53 -8.14 13.62
C GLN A 459 19.76 -9.64 13.82
N ASP A 460 20.32 -10.29 12.81
CA ASP A 460 20.94 -11.62 12.90
C ASP A 460 22.38 -11.48 13.45
N GLU A 461 22.75 -12.32 14.42
CA GLU A 461 24.08 -12.32 15.05
C GLU A 461 25.19 -12.61 14.02
N ASN A 462 24.90 -13.40 12.99
CA ASN A 462 25.87 -13.78 11.95
C ASN A 462 26.37 -12.59 11.11
N ILE A 463 25.58 -11.51 11.02
CA ILE A 463 25.94 -10.30 10.27
C ILE A 463 27.25 -9.68 10.80
N ALA A 464 27.47 -9.68 12.12
CA ALA A 464 28.68 -9.12 12.73
C ALA A 464 29.95 -9.91 12.36
N THR A 465 29.82 -11.21 12.08
CA THR A 465 30.93 -12.07 11.64
C THR A 465 31.26 -11.83 10.17
N GLN A 466 30.24 -11.78 9.31
CA GLN A 466 30.41 -11.48 7.87
C GLN A 466 31.06 -10.12 7.65
N ILE A 467 30.60 -9.07 8.34
CA ILE A 467 31.21 -7.72 8.24
C ILE A 467 32.72 -7.73 8.57
N ARG A 468 33.20 -8.64 9.43
CA ARG A 468 34.64 -8.78 9.72
C ARG A 468 35.39 -9.49 8.59
N LEU A 469 34.84 -10.58 8.05
CA LEU A 469 35.42 -11.29 6.91
C LEU A 469 35.49 -10.38 5.66
N PHE A 470 34.40 -9.68 5.35
CA PHE A 470 34.37 -8.66 4.30
C PHE A 470 35.36 -7.51 4.58
N ALA A 471 35.52 -7.08 5.85
CA ALA A 471 36.50 -6.06 6.20
C ALA A 471 37.96 -6.51 5.96
N GLU A 472 38.30 -7.78 6.19
CA GLU A 472 39.62 -8.35 5.86
C GLU A 472 39.85 -8.39 4.34
N LEU A 473 38.84 -8.75 3.54
CA LEU A 473 38.90 -8.66 2.07
C LEU A 473 39.10 -7.20 1.61
N ASN A 474 38.44 -6.24 2.25
CA ASN A 474 38.57 -4.81 1.98
C ASN A 474 40.01 -4.30 2.16
N THR A 475 40.72 -4.71 3.21
CA THR A 475 42.11 -4.24 3.49
C THR A 475 43.18 -4.93 2.67
N ASN A 476 42.86 -6.02 1.96
CA ASN A 476 43.82 -6.74 1.14
C ASN A 476 44.42 -5.83 0.06
N ILE A 477 45.75 -5.87 -0.12
CA ILE A 477 46.50 -5.00 -1.04
C ILE A 477 46.39 -5.49 -2.49
N GLU A 478 46.34 -6.80 -2.72
CA GLU A 478 46.27 -7.41 -4.06
C GLU A 478 44.83 -7.58 -4.54
N LYS A 479 43.93 -7.97 -3.64
CA LYS A 479 42.54 -8.35 -3.95
C LYS A 479 41.49 -7.38 -3.42
N GLY A 480 41.87 -6.40 -2.61
CA GLY A 480 40.95 -5.46 -1.96
C GLY A 480 41.08 -4.02 -2.43
N LEU A 481 40.95 -3.09 -1.49
CA LEU A 481 41.11 -1.64 -1.66
C LEU A 481 42.22 -1.06 -0.77
N GLY A 482 43.02 -1.91 -0.11
CA GLY A 482 44.14 -1.49 0.74
C GLY A 482 43.77 -0.41 1.78
N ALA A 483 44.47 0.72 1.73
CA ALA A 483 44.25 1.85 2.64
C ALA A 483 42.87 2.53 2.49
N LEU A 484 42.30 2.54 1.29
CA LEU A 484 40.93 3.01 1.07
C LEU A 484 39.93 2.05 1.72
N GLY A 485 40.14 0.74 1.56
CA GLY A 485 39.35 -0.30 2.23
C GLY A 485 39.41 -0.17 3.75
N ALA A 486 40.59 0.09 4.32
CA ALA A 486 40.75 0.37 5.76
C ALA A 486 39.97 1.61 6.22
N SER A 487 39.93 2.68 5.40
CA SER A 487 39.18 3.90 5.69
C SER A 487 37.66 3.69 5.61
N ILE A 488 37.19 2.90 4.64
CA ILE A 488 35.79 2.52 4.51
C ILE A 488 35.37 1.60 5.67
N ASN A 489 36.22 0.64 6.06
CA ASN A 489 35.96 -0.25 7.20
C ASN A 489 35.71 0.51 8.51
N GLN A 490 36.43 1.61 8.77
CA GLN A 490 36.18 2.45 9.95
C GLN A 490 34.75 3.00 9.96
N SER A 491 34.20 3.34 8.79
CA SER A 491 32.81 3.79 8.65
C SER A 491 31.82 2.62 8.76
N LEU A 492 32.13 1.49 8.11
CA LEU A 492 31.33 0.27 8.11
C LEU A 492 31.13 -0.26 9.54
N PHE A 493 32.20 -0.33 10.35
CA PHE A 493 32.12 -0.76 11.74
C PHE A 493 31.33 0.22 12.61
N LYS A 494 31.53 1.54 12.48
CA LYS A 494 30.75 2.56 13.24
C LYS A 494 29.25 2.53 12.89
N ILE A 495 28.92 2.35 11.61
CA ILE A 495 27.53 2.21 11.15
C ILE A 495 26.92 0.91 11.66
N HIS A 496 27.66 -0.22 11.61
CA HIS A 496 27.20 -1.47 12.21
C HIS A 496 27.01 -1.35 13.73
N GLU A 497 27.93 -0.70 14.45
CA GLU A 497 27.85 -0.44 15.89
C GLU A 497 26.57 0.33 16.24
N LEU A 498 26.35 1.50 15.63
CA LEU A 498 25.13 2.30 15.80
C LEU A 498 23.86 1.53 15.43
N CYS A 499 23.87 0.80 14.31
CA CYS A 499 22.73 -0.03 13.90
C CYS A 499 22.51 -1.22 14.84
N SER A 500 23.55 -1.72 15.52
CA SER A 500 23.42 -2.78 16.52
C SER A 500 22.90 -2.30 17.86
N LEU A 501 22.80 -0.99 18.11
CA LEU A 501 22.15 -0.47 19.31
C LEU A 501 20.65 -0.83 19.35
N TYR A 502 19.97 -0.99 18.21
CA TYR A 502 18.56 -1.42 18.19
C TYR A 502 18.34 -2.83 18.77
N SER A 503 19.36 -3.70 18.80
CA SER A 503 19.33 -5.02 19.45
C SER A 503 20.12 -5.07 20.76
N LYS A 504 21.26 -4.39 20.86
CA LYS A 504 22.16 -4.41 22.03
C LYS A 504 21.84 -3.38 23.12
N ASN A 505 21.09 -2.32 22.82
CA ASN A 505 20.62 -1.41 23.87
C ASN A 505 19.40 -2.05 24.57
N PRO A 506 19.43 -2.33 25.88
CA PRO A 506 18.33 -3.01 26.54
C PRO A 506 17.03 -2.21 26.48
N LEU A 507 17.10 -0.87 26.63
CA LEU A 507 15.92 -0.01 26.61
C LEU A 507 15.17 -0.08 25.26
N LEU A 508 15.87 0.07 24.12
CA LEU A 508 15.26 -0.06 22.79
C LEU A 508 14.65 -1.45 22.56
N ARG A 509 15.44 -2.51 22.79
CA ARG A 509 15.00 -3.89 22.52
C ARG A 509 13.85 -4.31 23.43
N ASN A 510 13.92 -3.99 24.73
CA ASN A 510 12.86 -4.32 25.68
C ASN A 510 11.58 -3.54 25.40
N PHE A 511 11.65 -2.25 25.03
CA PHE A 511 10.48 -1.48 24.62
C PHE A 511 9.81 -2.11 23.39
N TYR A 512 10.57 -2.42 22.34
CA TYR A 512 10.06 -3.05 21.11
C TYR A 512 9.40 -4.41 21.38
N ILE A 513 10.01 -5.24 22.24
CA ILE A 513 9.44 -6.54 22.66
C ILE A 513 8.15 -6.32 23.46
N LEU A 514 8.12 -5.44 24.46
CA LEU A 514 6.94 -5.19 25.29
C LEU A 514 5.76 -4.58 24.50
N ASN A 515 6.04 -3.61 23.63
CA ASN A 515 5.05 -2.96 22.77
C ASN A 515 4.33 -4.00 21.87
N ARG A 516 5.04 -5.02 21.41
CA ARG A 516 4.45 -6.16 20.69
C ARG A 516 3.74 -7.15 21.63
N ALA A 517 4.38 -7.54 22.73
CA ALA A 517 3.85 -8.53 23.67
C ALA A 517 2.51 -8.11 24.29
N ILE A 518 2.32 -6.83 24.66
CA ILE A 518 1.05 -6.33 25.19
C ILE A 518 -0.10 -6.58 24.20
N ASN A 519 0.16 -6.51 22.90
CA ASN A 519 -0.85 -6.56 21.85
C ASN A 519 -1.02 -7.95 21.20
N GLN A 520 -0.55 -9.00 21.89
CA GLN A 520 -0.83 -10.41 21.56
C GLN A 520 -2.30 -10.79 21.83
N PRO A 521 -2.92 -11.69 21.04
CA PRO A 521 -4.34 -12.01 21.11
C PRO A 521 -4.86 -12.42 22.50
N GLU A 522 -4.08 -13.21 23.23
CA GLU A 522 -4.35 -13.75 24.57
C GLU A 522 -4.69 -12.63 25.56
N GLY A 523 -4.02 -11.49 25.43
CA GLY A 523 -4.21 -10.31 26.25
C GLY A 523 -5.40 -9.43 25.86
N LEU A 524 -5.89 -9.54 24.62
CA LEU A 524 -7.00 -8.73 24.10
C LEU A 524 -8.38 -9.28 24.50
N HIS A 525 -8.47 -10.58 24.85
CA HIS A 525 -9.72 -11.22 25.30
C HIS A 525 -10.43 -10.52 26.47
N MET A 526 -9.68 -9.83 27.32
CA MET A 526 -10.18 -9.17 28.53
C MET A 526 -10.54 -7.69 28.34
N LEU A 527 -10.29 -7.11 27.16
CA LEU A 527 -10.64 -5.73 26.83
C LEU A 527 -12.14 -5.61 26.48
N PRO A 528 -12.72 -4.39 26.59
CA PRO A 528 -14.07 -4.12 26.09
C PRO A 528 -14.30 -4.62 24.66
N ALA A 529 -15.48 -5.18 24.41
CA ALA A 529 -15.86 -5.64 23.09
C ALA A 529 -16.02 -4.46 22.12
N PHE A 530 -15.24 -4.44 21.03
CA PHE A 530 -15.33 -3.41 20.00
C PHE A 530 -16.76 -3.24 19.47
N ASP A 531 -17.46 -4.35 19.25
CA ASP A 531 -18.85 -4.38 18.79
C ASP A 531 -19.81 -3.62 19.73
N ALA A 532 -19.60 -3.74 21.05
CA ALA A 532 -20.39 -3.03 22.04
C ALA A 532 -20.08 -1.52 22.09
N THR A 533 -18.86 -1.11 21.74
CA THR A 533 -18.51 0.32 21.57
C THR A 533 -19.19 0.91 20.33
N VAL A 534 -19.24 0.17 19.23
CA VAL A 534 -19.96 0.57 18.00
C VAL A 534 -21.47 0.65 18.25
N ASP A 535 -22.07 -0.31 18.93
CA ASP A 535 -23.51 -0.27 19.25
C ASP A 535 -23.86 0.86 20.24
N GLN A 536 -22.98 1.17 21.19
CA GLN A 536 -23.13 2.37 22.03
C GLN A 536 -23.09 3.67 21.20
N ALA A 537 -22.20 3.77 20.21
CA ALA A 537 -22.14 4.92 19.31
C ALA A 537 -23.36 5.03 18.37
N LEU A 538 -23.95 3.89 17.96
CA LEU A 538 -25.16 3.82 17.13
C LEU A 538 -26.45 4.09 17.93
N GLY A 539 -26.47 3.79 19.23
CA GLY A 539 -27.57 4.11 20.15
C GLY A 539 -27.55 5.56 20.66
N LYS A 540 -26.47 6.30 20.44
CA LYS A 540 -26.27 7.70 20.84
C LYS A 540 -26.46 8.67 19.67
N THR A 541 -26.76 9.93 19.99
CA THR A 541 -26.74 11.05 19.03
C THR A 541 -25.34 11.66 18.92
N ARG A 542 -25.02 12.27 17.76
CA ARG A 542 -23.74 12.96 17.44
C ARG A 542 -23.03 13.68 18.61
N PRO A 543 -23.65 14.63 19.34
CA PRO A 543 -22.95 15.33 20.44
C PRO A 543 -22.66 14.45 21.67
N LYS A 544 -23.27 13.27 21.80
CA LYS A 544 -23.14 12.38 22.98
C LYS A 544 -22.20 11.18 22.77
N ARG A 545 -21.64 11.02 21.55
CA ARG A 545 -20.83 9.85 21.15
C ARG A 545 -19.38 10.16 20.78
N THR A 546 -18.91 11.36 21.11
CA THR A 546 -17.56 11.84 20.77
C THR A 546 -16.46 10.93 21.33
N ALA A 547 -16.65 10.40 22.55
CA ALA A 547 -15.74 9.44 23.16
C ALA A 547 -15.69 8.10 22.40
N GLU A 548 -16.83 7.51 22.05
CA GLU A 548 -16.86 6.24 21.29
C GLU A 548 -16.28 6.42 19.89
N VAL A 549 -16.55 7.53 19.21
CA VAL A 549 -15.93 7.88 17.91
C VAL A 549 -14.41 7.96 18.03
N GLY A 550 -13.91 8.67 19.04
CA GLY A 550 -12.47 8.78 19.31
C GLY A 550 -11.81 7.43 19.56
N ILE A 551 -12.46 6.55 20.34
CA ILE A 551 -12.00 5.17 20.55
C ILE A 551 -11.99 4.42 19.22
N ILE A 552 -13.09 4.37 18.47
CA ILE A 552 -13.16 3.59 17.21
C ILE A 552 -12.09 4.05 16.21
N ALA A 553 -11.90 5.35 16.01
CA ALA A 553 -10.86 5.87 15.12
C ALA A 553 -9.44 5.57 15.61
N HIS A 554 -9.21 5.61 16.94
CA HIS A 554 -7.94 5.22 17.54
C HIS A 554 -7.63 3.72 17.32
N GLU A 555 -8.59 2.82 17.58
CA GLU A 555 -8.39 1.38 17.38
C GLU A 555 -8.05 1.03 15.92
N LEU A 556 -8.71 1.69 14.96
CA LEU A 556 -8.42 1.54 13.53
C LEU A 556 -7.01 2.04 13.18
N ARG A 557 -6.62 3.24 13.65
CA ARG A 557 -5.25 3.77 13.49
C ARG A 557 -4.19 2.81 14.07
N MET A 558 -4.46 2.22 15.23
CA MET A 558 -3.58 1.23 15.87
C MET A 558 -3.43 -0.07 15.05
N LEU A 559 -4.46 -0.51 14.29
CA LEU A 559 -4.31 -1.63 13.35
C LEU A 559 -3.31 -1.29 12.23
N THR A 560 -3.42 -0.10 11.64
CA THR A 560 -2.53 0.32 10.52
C THR A 560 -1.08 0.48 10.99
N ILE A 561 -0.86 1.08 12.17
CA ILE A 561 0.48 1.19 12.76
C ILE A 561 1.05 -0.20 13.06
N ALA A 562 0.26 -1.10 13.67
CA ALA A 562 0.68 -2.47 13.97
C ALA A 562 1.07 -3.26 12.71
N PHE A 563 0.32 -3.11 11.61
CA PHE A 563 0.63 -3.73 10.33
C PHE A 563 1.98 -3.26 9.77
N TYR A 564 2.20 -1.94 9.68
CA TYR A 564 3.46 -1.40 9.14
C TYR A 564 4.68 -1.70 10.03
N GLN A 565 4.50 -1.81 11.35
CA GLN A 565 5.55 -2.36 12.23
C GLN A 565 5.86 -3.83 11.89
N SER A 566 4.84 -4.67 11.68
CA SER A 566 5.03 -6.12 11.50
C SER A 566 5.53 -6.54 10.13
N VAL A 567 5.09 -5.87 9.05
CA VAL A 567 5.32 -6.32 7.67
C VAL A 567 6.79 -6.16 7.23
N SER A 568 7.34 -7.16 6.53
CA SER A 568 8.68 -7.10 5.90
C SER A 568 8.60 -6.77 4.41
N ILE A 569 9.61 -6.10 3.86
CA ILE A 569 9.74 -5.89 2.40
C ILE A 569 9.80 -7.22 1.61
N SER A 570 10.22 -8.31 2.26
CA SER A 570 10.24 -9.64 1.65
C SER A 570 8.85 -10.28 1.46
N GLU A 571 7.84 -9.84 2.23
CA GLU A 571 6.44 -10.25 2.00
C GLU A 571 5.88 -9.68 0.69
N PHE A 572 6.48 -8.58 0.21
CA PHE A 572 6.13 -7.94 -1.05
C PHE A 572 6.90 -8.50 -2.26
N HIS A 573 7.90 -9.36 -2.04
CA HIS A 573 8.70 -9.91 -3.13
C HIS A 573 7.85 -10.74 -4.10
N ASN A 574 8.02 -10.51 -5.41
CA ASN A 574 7.42 -11.31 -6.49
C ASN A 574 5.91 -11.52 -6.27
N LYS A 575 5.18 -10.47 -5.88
CA LYS A 575 3.70 -10.50 -5.70
C LYS A 575 3.20 -11.67 -4.83
N ASN A 576 3.94 -12.04 -3.79
CA ASN A 576 3.65 -13.25 -3.00
C ASN A 576 2.25 -13.25 -2.36
N TRP A 577 1.63 -12.09 -2.15
CA TRP A 577 0.25 -11.94 -1.65
C TRP A 577 -0.83 -12.36 -2.66
N GLU A 578 -0.52 -12.41 -3.97
CA GLU A 578 -1.43 -12.84 -5.04
C GLU A 578 -1.46 -14.37 -5.22
N LYS A 579 -0.50 -15.10 -4.61
CA LYS A 579 -0.29 -16.53 -4.86
C LYS A 579 -1.15 -17.39 -3.93
N GLU A 580 -2.05 -18.19 -4.49
CA GLU A 580 -2.86 -19.12 -3.69
C GLU A 580 -2.00 -20.16 -2.95
N ASP A 581 -2.53 -20.66 -1.82
CA ASP A 581 -1.84 -21.57 -0.92
C ASP A 581 -1.90 -23.02 -1.43
N VAL A 582 -0.92 -23.39 -2.25
CA VAL A 582 -0.80 -24.72 -2.87
C VAL A 582 -0.09 -25.70 -1.92
N CYS A 583 -0.61 -26.94 -1.81
CA CYS A 583 0.08 -28.02 -1.09
C CYS A 583 1.29 -28.49 -1.89
N SER A 584 2.48 -28.53 -1.28
CA SER A 584 3.71 -29.00 -1.95
C SER A 584 3.61 -30.43 -2.49
N ALA A 585 2.77 -31.27 -1.89
CA ALA A 585 2.55 -32.65 -2.29
C ALA A 585 1.38 -32.87 -3.27
N SER A 586 0.60 -31.84 -3.66
CA SER A 586 -0.50 -32.03 -4.63
C SER A 586 -0.03 -32.30 -6.06
N GLN A 587 1.27 -32.28 -6.31
CA GLN A 587 1.90 -32.68 -7.58
C GLN A 587 2.32 -34.16 -7.62
N THR A 588 2.26 -34.89 -6.50
CA THR A 588 2.47 -36.35 -6.48
C THR A 588 1.14 -37.08 -6.62
N GLU A 589 1.04 -38.00 -7.58
CA GLU A 589 -0.17 -38.79 -7.80
C GLU A 589 -0.60 -39.56 -6.53
N GLY A 590 -1.90 -39.55 -6.25
CA GLY A 590 -2.48 -40.18 -5.05
C GLY A 590 -2.46 -39.32 -3.77
N HIS A 591 -1.89 -38.11 -3.78
CA HIS A 591 -1.90 -37.25 -2.58
C HIS A 591 -3.28 -36.60 -2.31
N ALA A 592 -3.96 -37.08 -1.28
CA ALA A 592 -5.14 -36.43 -0.72
C ALA A 592 -4.73 -35.28 0.24
N CYS A 593 -5.07 -34.03 -0.10
CA CYS A 593 -4.78 -32.87 0.74
C CYS A 593 -5.61 -32.85 2.03
N THR A 594 -4.96 -32.98 3.18
CA THR A 594 -5.56 -32.89 4.51
C THR A 594 -5.31 -31.52 5.17
N SER A 595 -5.92 -31.28 6.33
CA SER A 595 -5.65 -30.10 7.16
C SER A 595 -4.24 -30.05 7.77
N GLN A 596 -3.47 -31.14 7.69
CA GLN A 596 -2.08 -31.23 8.16
C GLN A 596 -1.05 -30.95 7.06
N CYS A 597 -1.49 -30.77 5.81
CA CYS A 597 -0.60 -30.50 4.69
C CYS A 597 0.04 -29.11 4.77
N ILE A 598 1.37 -29.05 4.64
CA ILE A 598 2.10 -27.79 4.48
C ILE A 598 1.72 -27.18 3.13
N LYS A 599 0.96 -26.08 3.17
CA LYS A 599 0.66 -25.26 2.01
C LYS A 599 1.66 -24.12 1.91
N THR A 600 2.07 -23.73 0.70
CA THR A 600 2.91 -22.55 0.48
C THR A 600 2.25 -21.60 -0.52
N GLY A 601 2.29 -20.31 -0.20
CA GLY A 601 1.53 -19.27 -0.91
C GLY A 601 1.38 -18.03 -0.03
N LYS A 602 0.33 -17.24 -0.26
CA LYS A 602 0.08 -15.94 0.37
C LYS A 602 0.06 -15.98 1.90
N THR A 603 -0.54 -16.98 2.55
CA THR A 603 -0.61 -17.01 4.03
C THR A 603 0.72 -17.36 4.71
N THR A 604 1.66 -17.96 3.96
CA THR A 604 3.00 -18.34 4.48
C THR A 604 4.11 -17.40 4.01
N ARG A 605 3.94 -16.75 2.84
CA ARG A 605 4.93 -15.83 2.26
C ARG A 605 4.61 -14.36 2.47
N SER A 606 3.35 -14.02 2.74
CA SER A 606 2.87 -12.65 2.95
C SER A 606 1.85 -12.56 4.11
N PRO A 607 2.12 -13.19 5.28
CA PRO A 607 1.15 -13.35 6.36
C PRO A 607 0.54 -12.02 6.84
N HIS A 608 1.32 -10.95 7.00
CA HIS A 608 0.81 -9.68 7.50
C HIS A 608 0.00 -8.95 6.42
N ILE A 609 0.41 -9.04 5.16
CA ILE A 609 -0.33 -8.47 4.01
C ILE A 609 -1.71 -9.16 3.90
N THR A 610 -1.76 -10.48 4.06
CA THR A 610 -3.03 -11.23 4.02
C THR A 610 -3.92 -10.95 5.24
N GLU A 611 -3.38 -10.92 6.47
CA GLU A 611 -4.16 -10.56 7.68
C GLU A 611 -4.76 -9.15 7.56
N PHE A 612 -3.98 -8.16 7.12
CA PHE A 612 -4.46 -6.79 7.01
C PHE A 612 -5.48 -6.59 5.88
N THR A 613 -5.34 -7.33 4.78
CA THR A 613 -6.32 -7.32 3.68
C THR A 613 -7.64 -8.02 4.08
N ASP A 614 -7.58 -9.12 4.83
CA ASP A 614 -8.75 -9.76 5.44
C ASP A 614 -9.46 -8.80 6.42
N PHE A 615 -8.71 -8.12 7.29
CA PHE A 615 -9.25 -7.10 8.21
C PHE A 615 -9.92 -5.93 7.48
N PHE A 616 -9.34 -5.43 6.39
CA PHE A 616 -9.96 -4.39 5.55
C PHE A 616 -11.34 -4.85 5.03
N ASN A 617 -11.41 -6.04 4.44
CA ASN A 617 -12.64 -6.60 3.88
C ASN A 617 -13.70 -6.87 4.96
N LYS A 618 -13.28 -7.43 6.11
CA LYS A 618 -14.15 -7.69 7.27
C LYS A 618 -14.69 -6.41 7.88
N LEU A 619 -13.89 -5.35 8.01
CA LEU A 619 -14.36 -4.05 8.50
C LEU A 619 -15.40 -3.44 7.55
N SER A 620 -15.17 -3.52 6.23
CA SER A 620 -16.14 -3.03 5.24
C SER A 620 -17.46 -3.83 5.31
N ASN A 621 -17.40 -5.17 5.38
CA ASN A 621 -18.58 -6.02 5.53
C ASN A 621 -19.32 -5.73 6.84
N TYR A 622 -18.59 -5.67 7.96
CA TYR A 622 -19.12 -5.38 9.30
C TYR A 622 -19.90 -4.06 9.38
N PHE A 623 -19.33 -2.95 8.89
CA PHE A 623 -20.01 -1.66 8.95
C PHE A 623 -21.16 -1.54 7.94
N VAL A 624 -21.08 -2.19 6.77
CA VAL A 624 -22.25 -2.34 5.88
C VAL A 624 -23.36 -3.11 6.60
N VAL A 625 -23.05 -4.25 7.22
CA VAL A 625 -24.02 -5.07 8.00
C VAL A 625 -24.62 -4.27 9.16
N LYS A 626 -23.82 -3.57 9.98
CA LYS A 626 -24.33 -2.72 11.07
C LYS A 626 -25.21 -1.57 10.55
N THR A 627 -24.93 -1.03 9.37
CA THR A 627 -25.76 0.03 8.73
C THR A 627 -27.07 -0.53 8.18
N VAL A 628 -27.02 -1.64 7.45
CA VAL A 628 -28.18 -2.30 6.81
C VAL A 628 -29.07 -3.06 7.82
N THR A 629 -28.59 -3.30 9.05
CA THR A 629 -29.42 -3.81 10.16
C THR A 629 -30.07 -2.72 11.01
N GLN A 630 -29.79 -1.43 10.77
CA GLN A 630 -30.46 -0.34 11.50
C GLN A 630 -31.95 -0.23 11.17
N SER A 631 -32.74 0.21 12.15
CA SER A 631 -34.10 0.66 11.88
C SER A 631 -34.09 1.86 10.90
N PRO A 632 -35.11 2.04 10.03
CA PRO A 632 -35.12 3.09 9.00
C PRO A 632 -34.86 4.52 9.52
N LYS A 633 -35.16 4.80 10.80
CA LYS A 633 -34.92 6.09 11.45
C LYS A 633 -33.46 6.29 11.89
N ASN A 634 -32.72 5.22 12.15
CA ASN A 634 -31.35 5.27 12.66
C ASN A 634 -30.26 5.14 11.56
N ILE A 635 -30.65 4.82 10.31
CA ILE A 635 -29.69 4.72 9.18
C ILE A 635 -28.92 6.04 8.99
N LYS A 636 -29.61 7.20 9.07
CA LYS A 636 -28.94 8.52 9.04
C LYS A 636 -27.88 8.66 10.15
N ASN A 637 -28.20 8.24 11.36
CA ASN A 637 -27.30 8.31 12.52
C ASN A 637 -26.08 7.38 12.37
N ALA A 638 -26.22 6.25 11.66
CA ALA A 638 -25.13 5.35 11.30
C ALA A 638 -24.23 5.91 10.19
N LEU A 639 -24.80 6.54 9.15
CA LEU A 639 -24.00 7.23 8.13
C LEU A 639 -23.24 8.42 8.72
N GLN A 640 -23.87 9.17 9.62
CA GLN A 640 -23.19 10.23 10.40
C GLN A 640 -22.09 9.67 11.31
N LEU A 641 -22.23 8.44 11.83
CA LEU A 641 -21.18 7.81 12.63
C LEU A 641 -19.92 7.54 11.77
N LEU A 642 -20.12 7.06 10.54
CA LEU A 642 -19.02 6.83 9.59
C LEU A 642 -18.31 8.14 9.21
N ILE A 643 -19.06 9.24 9.00
CA ILE A 643 -18.48 10.59 8.81
C ILE A 643 -17.66 11.01 10.04
N GLU A 644 -18.23 10.88 11.24
CA GLU A 644 -17.56 11.26 12.48
C GLU A 644 -16.28 10.45 12.74
N ILE A 645 -16.24 9.16 12.37
CA ILE A 645 -15.04 8.33 12.43
C ILE A 645 -14.01 8.79 11.37
N ALA A 646 -14.43 9.09 10.14
CA ALA A 646 -13.52 9.61 9.10
C ALA A 646 -12.85 10.93 9.52
N GLN A 647 -13.60 11.86 10.12
CA GLN A 647 -13.05 13.09 10.72
C GLN A 647 -11.96 12.79 11.77
N ALA A 648 -12.17 11.77 12.61
CA ALA A 648 -11.23 11.39 13.66
C ALA A 648 -10.04 10.52 13.16
N LEU A 649 -10.15 9.90 11.99
CA LEU A 649 -9.06 9.18 11.32
C LEU A 649 -8.11 10.11 10.58
N CYS A 650 -8.63 11.15 9.91
CA CYS A 650 -7.85 12.05 9.05
C CYS A 650 -7.96 13.55 9.42
N PRO A 651 -7.62 13.96 10.66
CA PRO A 651 -7.48 15.37 11.00
C PRO A 651 -6.22 15.93 10.31
N LEU A 652 -6.39 16.90 9.41
CA LEU A 652 -5.27 17.49 8.66
C LEU A 652 -4.57 18.64 9.42
N ASP A 653 -5.11 19.04 10.58
CA ASP A 653 -4.65 20.22 11.31
C ASP A 653 -3.40 20.01 12.18
N ASP A 654 -3.37 18.92 12.96
CA ASP A 654 -2.37 18.65 14.02
C ASP A 654 -1.40 17.49 13.68
N GLU A 655 -1.41 16.99 12.43
CA GLU A 655 -0.53 15.92 11.89
C GLU A 655 -0.46 14.58 12.68
N ASN A 656 -1.46 14.30 13.53
CA ASN A 656 -1.55 13.06 14.31
C ASN A 656 -1.96 11.83 13.48
N TYR A 657 -1.00 11.31 12.69
CA TYR A 657 -1.07 10.09 11.89
C TYR A 657 -2.40 9.90 11.12
N PRO A 658 -2.68 10.68 10.06
CA PRO A 658 -3.89 10.53 9.24
C PRO A 658 -3.99 9.13 8.60
N ASP A 659 -5.08 8.41 8.87
CA ASP A 659 -5.27 7.03 8.39
C ASP A 659 -6.10 6.94 7.11
N ILE A 660 -5.40 7.02 5.97
CA ILE A 660 -5.98 6.94 4.62
C ILE A 660 -6.40 5.49 4.28
N ASN A 661 -5.85 4.48 4.96
CA ASN A 661 -6.21 3.09 4.76
C ASN A 661 -7.64 2.80 5.26
N HIS A 662 -7.98 3.26 6.46
CA HIS A 662 -9.34 3.14 7.01
C HIS A 662 -10.30 4.21 6.47
N LEU A 663 -9.80 5.34 5.97
CA LEU A 663 -10.61 6.26 5.15
C LEU A 663 -11.14 5.57 3.88
N MET A 664 -10.31 4.74 3.22
CA MET A 664 -10.74 3.92 2.08
C MET A 664 -11.81 2.89 2.46
N VAL A 665 -11.76 2.29 3.67
CA VAL A 665 -12.83 1.41 4.17
C VAL A 665 -14.15 2.19 4.30
N ILE A 666 -14.12 3.41 4.84
CA ILE A 666 -15.32 4.24 4.98
C ILE A 666 -15.89 4.64 3.60
N SER A 667 -15.02 4.95 2.65
CA SER A 667 -15.40 5.18 1.24
C SER A 667 -16.05 3.94 0.61
N SER A 668 -15.52 2.73 0.81
CA SER A 668 -16.14 1.51 0.27
C SER A 668 -17.49 1.17 0.92
N ILE A 669 -17.74 1.60 2.16
CA ILE A 669 -19.04 1.46 2.82
C ILE A 669 -20.07 2.45 2.24
N PHE A 670 -19.72 3.73 2.01
CA PHE A 670 -20.65 4.69 1.39
C PHE A 670 -21.00 4.34 -0.05
N ASN A 671 -20.02 3.86 -0.82
CA ASN A 671 -20.18 3.50 -2.23
C ASN A 671 -20.72 2.07 -2.42
N ASN A 672 -21.02 1.34 -1.35
CA ASN A 672 -21.66 0.03 -1.42
C ASN A 672 -23.11 0.14 -1.93
N VAL A 673 -23.51 -0.78 -2.81
CA VAL A 673 -24.84 -0.81 -3.46
C VAL A 673 -25.97 -0.90 -2.43
N ASP A 674 -25.78 -1.64 -1.34
CA ASP A 674 -26.80 -1.87 -0.31
C ASP A 674 -26.96 -0.75 0.70
N VAL A 675 -25.96 0.13 0.81
CA VAL A 675 -26.02 1.36 1.60
C VAL A 675 -26.59 2.50 0.76
N SER A 676 -25.98 2.76 -0.41
CA SER A 676 -26.36 3.84 -1.33
C SER A 676 -27.81 3.76 -1.83
N ARG A 677 -28.37 2.55 -1.99
CA ARG A 677 -29.79 2.39 -2.33
C ARG A 677 -30.75 2.84 -1.23
N LEU A 678 -30.36 2.76 0.05
CA LEU A 678 -31.23 3.05 1.19
C LEU A 678 -31.47 4.55 1.37
N VAL A 679 -30.45 5.38 1.14
CA VAL A 679 -30.43 6.80 1.49
C VAL A 679 -30.07 7.64 0.27
N ASN A 680 -30.83 8.69 -0.01
CA ASN A 680 -30.42 9.70 -0.98
C ASN A 680 -29.53 10.73 -0.27
N PHE A 681 -28.20 10.59 -0.41
CA PHE A 681 -27.23 11.44 0.29
C PHE A 681 -27.46 12.96 0.09
N ASN A 682 -28.04 13.37 -1.05
CA ASN A 682 -28.32 14.77 -1.35
C ASN A 682 -29.57 15.36 -0.64
N THR A 683 -30.49 14.52 -0.12
CA THR A 683 -31.71 14.97 0.57
C THR A 683 -31.80 14.54 2.03
N ASP A 684 -31.15 13.42 2.37
CA ASP A 684 -31.38 12.74 3.63
C ASP A 684 -30.29 13.08 4.67
N LEU A 685 -29.08 13.44 4.22
CA LEU A 685 -28.01 14.02 5.06
C LEU A 685 -28.16 15.55 5.18
N SER A 686 -27.35 16.22 6.00
CA SER A 686 -27.19 17.68 5.89
C SER A 686 -26.29 18.03 4.70
N VAL A 687 -26.29 19.30 4.29
CA VAL A 687 -25.37 19.79 3.23
C VAL A 687 -23.91 19.56 3.65
N GLU A 688 -23.58 19.87 4.92
CA GLU A 688 -22.27 19.59 5.52
C GLU A 688 -21.93 18.10 5.49
N ASP A 689 -22.81 17.22 5.99
CA ASP A 689 -22.58 15.77 6.05
C ASP A 689 -22.36 15.16 4.66
N ASN A 690 -23.07 15.63 3.64
CA ASN A 690 -22.85 15.20 2.26
C ASN A 690 -21.55 15.78 1.66
N ALA A 691 -21.16 16.99 2.05
CA ALA A 691 -19.87 17.58 1.65
C ALA A 691 -18.69 16.83 2.28
N TYR A 692 -18.75 16.46 3.57
CA TYR A 692 -17.77 15.54 4.18
C TYR A 692 -17.68 14.21 3.41
N ARG A 693 -18.82 13.63 3.04
CA ARG A 693 -18.89 12.39 2.25
C ARG A 693 -18.22 12.55 0.87
N GLN A 694 -18.43 13.69 0.20
CA GLN A 694 -17.77 14.02 -1.08
C GLN A 694 -16.27 14.28 -0.92
N GLU A 695 -15.82 14.89 0.19
CA GLU A 695 -14.40 15.10 0.49
C GLU A 695 -13.69 13.76 0.74
N ILE A 696 -14.34 12.83 1.44
CA ILE A 696 -13.89 11.44 1.61
C ILE A 696 -13.79 10.72 0.25
N ASP A 697 -14.81 10.81 -0.62
CA ASP A 697 -14.77 10.25 -1.98
C ASP A 697 -13.60 10.84 -2.80
N ASN A 698 -13.38 12.15 -2.73
CA ASN A 698 -12.31 12.87 -3.46
C ASN A 698 -10.91 12.42 -3.00
N ILE A 699 -10.66 12.40 -1.68
CA ILE A 699 -9.38 11.95 -1.11
C ILE A 699 -9.12 10.48 -1.46
N THR A 700 -10.15 9.64 -1.41
CA THR A 700 -10.04 8.19 -1.68
C THR A 700 -10.16 7.82 -3.16
N SER A 701 -10.33 8.80 -4.05
CA SER A 701 -10.62 8.57 -5.46
C SER A 701 -9.52 7.77 -6.16
N ARG A 702 -9.95 6.83 -7.02
CA ARG A 702 -9.06 6.02 -7.88
C ARG A 702 -8.56 6.78 -9.10
N GLU A 703 -9.10 7.97 -9.36
CA GLU A 703 -8.77 8.80 -10.51
C GLU A 703 -7.29 9.17 -10.58
N LYS A 704 -6.75 9.24 -11.81
CA LYS A 704 -5.35 9.58 -12.11
C LYS A 704 -4.35 8.80 -11.24
N ASN A 705 -4.64 7.50 -11.03
CA ASN A 705 -3.91 6.59 -10.14
C ASN A 705 -3.77 7.10 -8.69
N TYR A 706 -4.89 7.42 -8.05
CA TYR A 706 -4.95 7.91 -6.66
C TYR A 706 -4.21 9.25 -6.44
N ARG A 707 -4.38 10.23 -7.34
CA ARG A 707 -3.63 11.51 -7.29
C ARG A 707 -3.71 12.21 -5.93
N MET A 708 -4.89 12.25 -5.30
CA MET A 708 -5.07 12.94 -4.02
C MET A 708 -4.38 12.22 -2.86
N MET A 709 -4.54 10.90 -2.72
CA MET A 709 -3.80 10.10 -1.72
C MET A 709 -2.28 10.31 -1.85
N ARG A 710 -1.75 10.27 -3.09
CA ARG A 710 -0.31 10.46 -3.34
C ARG A 710 0.18 11.85 -2.97
N ARG A 711 -0.59 12.91 -3.29
CA ARG A 711 -0.31 14.28 -2.84
C ARG A 711 -0.24 14.37 -1.31
N LEU A 712 -1.20 13.75 -0.59
CA LEU A 712 -1.18 13.71 0.87
C LEU A 712 0.06 12.99 1.43
N TYR A 713 0.45 11.84 0.87
CA TYR A 713 1.67 11.13 1.29
C TYR A 713 2.97 11.91 1.03
N GLN A 714 2.99 12.73 -0.03
CA GLN A 714 4.12 13.58 -0.39
C GLN A 714 4.23 14.81 0.53
N GLN A 715 3.10 15.39 0.95
CA GLN A 715 3.09 16.57 1.83
C GLN A 715 3.23 16.20 3.32
N PHE A 716 2.43 15.26 3.81
CA PHE A 716 2.27 14.97 5.24
C PHE A 716 3.01 13.68 5.60
N ARG A 717 4.22 13.81 6.17
CA ARG A 717 5.15 12.70 6.44
C ARG A 717 4.56 11.61 7.35
N THR A 718 3.67 11.96 8.28
CA THR A 718 2.99 11.04 9.21
C THR A 718 1.78 10.31 8.61
N THR A 719 1.38 10.57 7.36
CA THR A 719 0.20 9.92 6.78
C THR A 719 0.39 8.41 6.64
N LEU A 720 -0.52 7.63 7.22
CA LEU A 720 -0.53 6.17 7.15
C LEU A 720 -1.09 5.72 5.79
N PRO A 721 -0.31 5.09 4.89
CA PRO A 721 -0.78 4.85 3.53
C PRO A 721 -1.78 3.70 3.42
N PHE A 722 -2.70 3.81 2.46
CA PHE A 722 -3.51 2.70 1.98
C PHE A 722 -2.64 1.63 1.29
N LEU A 723 -2.62 0.41 1.85
CA LEU A 723 -1.79 -0.71 1.38
C LEU A 723 -1.98 -1.03 -0.12
N GLY A 724 -3.21 -0.87 -0.63
CA GLY A 724 -3.54 -1.18 -2.02
C GLY A 724 -2.81 -0.31 -3.05
N ILE A 725 -2.20 0.83 -2.65
CA ILE A 725 -1.29 1.59 -3.52
C ILE A 725 0.06 0.89 -3.64
N PHE A 726 0.68 0.46 -2.54
CA PHE A 726 1.94 -0.28 -2.57
C PHE A 726 1.81 -1.59 -3.37
N CYS A 727 0.78 -2.40 -3.09
CA CYS A 727 0.54 -3.64 -3.83
C CYS A 727 0.32 -3.37 -5.33
N ARG A 728 -0.49 -2.36 -5.69
CA ARG A 728 -0.70 -1.98 -7.09
C ARG A 728 0.59 -1.59 -7.77
N ASP A 729 1.35 -0.67 -7.20
CA ASP A 729 2.55 -0.12 -7.83
C ASP A 729 3.62 -1.20 -7.99
N LEU A 730 3.74 -2.12 -7.02
CA LEU A 730 4.64 -3.28 -7.12
C LEU A 730 4.19 -4.30 -8.17
N THR A 731 2.87 -4.53 -8.34
CA THR A 731 2.36 -5.35 -9.44
C THR A 731 2.66 -4.71 -10.80
N PHE A 732 2.49 -3.39 -10.96
CA PHE A 732 2.89 -2.68 -12.18
C PHE A 732 4.41 -2.70 -12.41
N ALA A 733 5.22 -2.53 -11.37
CA ALA A 733 6.70 -2.58 -11.46
C ALA A 733 7.22 -3.98 -11.78
N SER A 734 6.58 -5.03 -11.26
CA SER A 734 6.86 -6.43 -11.57
C SER A 734 6.52 -6.74 -13.02
N ASP A 735 5.25 -6.54 -13.39
CA ASP A 735 4.67 -7.13 -14.60
C ASP A 735 5.01 -6.29 -15.85
N GLY A 736 5.15 -4.97 -15.69
CA GLY A 736 5.72 -4.08 -16.72
C GLY A 736 7.19 -4.37 -17.04
N ASN A 737 7.87 -5.17 -16.20
CA ASN A 737 9.26 -5.60 -16.37
C ASN A 737 9.38 -7.14 -16.40
N GLU A 738 8.34 -7.87 -16.84
CA GLU A 738 8.36 -9.34 -16.88
C GLU A 738 9.41 -9.88 -17.89
N GLN A 739 9.56 -9.21 -19.03
CA GLN A 739 10.54 -9.55 -20.07
C GLN A 739 11.93 -8.89 -19.87
N ALA A 740 12.06 -8.00 -18.88
CA ALA A 740 13.32 -7.31 -18.57
C ALA A 740 14.27 -8.19 -17.73
N THR A 741 15.56 -7.85 -17.69
CA THR A 741 16.52 -8.52 -16.79
C THR A 741 16.09 -8.34 -15.33
N PRO A 742 16.32 -9.34 -14.44
CA PRO A 742 15.83 -9.28 -13.06
C PRO A 742 16.30 -8.05 -12.28
N ILE A 743 17.49 -7.51 -12.60
CA ILE A 743 18.05 -6.30 -12.00
C ILE A 743 17.21 -5.04 -12.30
N ILE A 744 16.57 -4.94 -13.48
CA ILE A 744 15.66 -3.83 -13.82
C ILE A 744 14.37 -3.94 -13.00
N ARG A 745 13.86 -5.16 -12.81
CA ARG A 745 12.69 -5.41 -11.95
C ARG A 745 13.00 -5.12 -10.48
N ALA A 746 14.22 -5.43 -10.02
CA ALA A 746 14.70 -5.08 -8.69
C ALA A 746 14.79 -3.56 -8.50
N GLU A 747 15.27 -2.81 -9.48
CA GLU A 747 15.26 -1.33 -9.49
C GLU A 747 13.84 -0.77 -9.35
N ALA A 748 12.93 -1.18 -10.24
CA ALA A 748 11.56 -0.68 -10.26
C ALA A 748 10.83 -0.95 -8.93
N CYS A 749 10.87 -2.20 -8.44
CA CYS A 749 10.27 -2.57 -7.15
C CYS A 749 10.96 -1.91 -5.96
N GLY A 750 12.29 -1.81 -5.98
CA GLY A 750 13.09 -1.26 -4.89
C GLY A 750 12.82 0.21 -4.60
N SER A 751 12.46 1.00 -5.61
CA SER A 751 12.01 2.39 -5.43
C SER A 751 10.74 2.51 -4.55
N ILE A 752 9.80 1.58 -4.73
CA ILE A 752 8.54 1.53 -3.99
C ILE A 752 8.80 0.97 -2.58
N LEU A 753 9.66 -0.04 -2.46
CA LEU A 753 10.06 -0.61 -1.17
C LEU A 753 10.88 0.37 -0.32
N LYS A 754 11.67 1.27 -0.92
CA LYS A 754 12.28 2.40 -0.20
C LYS A 754 11.21 3.28 0.46
N SER A 755 10.14 3.61 -0.26
CA SER A 755 9.03 4.40 0.27
C SER A 755 8.28 3.68 1.41
N LEU A 756 8.26 2.35 1.43
CA LEU A 756 7.77 1.55 2.55
C LEU A 756 8.73 1.60 3.75
N LEU A 757 10.06 1.57 3.54
CA LEU A 757 11.05 1.74 4.61
C LEU A 757 10.97 3.14 5.27
N GLU A 758 10.64 4.19 4.51
CA GLU A 758 10.37 5.54 5.07
C GLU A 758 9.20 5.52 6.07
N VAL A 759 8.15 4.73 5.81
CA VAL A 759 7.00 4.55 6.71
C VAL A 759 7.41 3.72 7.93
N LYS A 760 8.18 2.64 7.75
CA LYS A 760 8.67 1.82 8.86
C LYS A 760 9.62 2.58 9.80
N LEU A 761 10.45 3.48 9.27
CA LEU A 761 11.35 4.33 10.05
C LEU A 761 10.63 5.15 11.12
N LEU A 762 9.46 5.69 10.77
CA LEU A 762 8.58 6.41 11.70
C LEU A 762 7.93 5.43 12.70
N LEU A 763 7.29 4.38 12.17
CA LEU A 763 6.35 3.59 12.94
C LEU A 763 6.98 2.52 13.83
N ASN A 764 8.23 2.08 13.60
CA ASN A 764 8.85 0.95 14.30
C ASN A 764 8.88 1.05 15.83
N PHE A 765 8.82 2.26 16.39
CA PHE A 765 8.83 2.52 17.84
C PHE A 765 7.57 3.24 18.36
N GLU A 766 6.55 3.45 17.53
CA GLU A 766 5.25 4.00 17.97
C GLU A 766 4.53 3.06 18.97
N PRO A 767 3.95 3.57 20.08
CA PRO A 767 3.28 2.75 21.08
C PRO A 767 1.91 2.25 20.57
N ILE A 768 1.77 0.94 20.39
CA ILE A 768 0.52 0.31 19.96
C ILE A 768 -0.40 0.16 21.18
N ASN A 769 -1.50 0.91 21.19
CA ASN A 769 -2.32 1.11 22.38
C ASN A 769 -3.80 0.75 22.16
N PHE A 770 -4.13 -0.53 21.95
CA PHE A 770 -5.53 -0.99 21.84
C PHE A 770 -6.29 -0.87 23.17
N SER A 771 -7.44 -0.20 23.12
CA SER A 771 -8.41 0.00 24.20
C SER A 771 -9.56 -1.01 24.15
N THR A 772 -9.75 -1.70 23.03
CA THR A 772 -10.82 -2.70 22.79
C THR A 772 -10.22 -4.02 22.31
N ASN A 773 -11.05 -5.04 22.15
CA ASN A 773 -10.64 -6.32 21.56
C ASN A 773 -10.61 -6.36 20.02
N LEU A 774 -10.56 -5.22 19.30
CA LEU A 774 -10.74 -5.12 17.84
C LEU A 774 -9.98 -6.18 17.02
N ARG A 775 -8.66 -6.35 17.22
CA ARG A 775 -7.86 -7.32 16.44
C ARG A 775 -8.31 -8.77 16.66
N LEU A 776 -8.77 -9.11 17.86
CA LEU A 776 -9.35 -10.42 18.18
C LEU A 776 -10.76 -10.55 17.59
N PHE A 777 -11.57 -9.49 17.65
CA PHE A 777 -12.89 -9.43 17.03
C PHE A 777 -12.80 -9.72 15.53
N LEU A 778 -11.89 -9.07 14.78
CA LEU A 778 -11.72 -9.29 13.34
C LEU A 778 -11.18 -10.69 13.00
N LYS A 779 -10.33 -11.29 13.83
CA LYS A 779 -9.90 -12.69 13.66
C LYS A 779 -11.09 -13.66 13.74
N ASN A 780 -12.04 -13.40 14.65
CA ASN A 780 -13.20 -14.25 14.89
C ASN A 780 -14.45 -13.86 14.09
N TYR A 781 -14.45 -12.70 13.43
CA TYR A 781 -15.60 -12.20 12.68
C TYR A 781 -15.80 -13.00 11.38
N LEU A 782 -17.02 -13.51 11.21
CA LEU A 782 -17.47 -14.14 9.97
C LEU A 782 -18.24 -13.10 9.15
N SER A 783 -17.71 -12.73 7.99
CA SER A 783 -18.40 -11.88 7.01
C SER A 783 -19.72 -12.52 6.58
N LEU A 784 -20.77 -11.71 6.42
CA LEU A 784 -22.04 -12.17 5.85
C LEU A 784 -22.03 -12.09 4.32
N ASP A 785 -22.60 -13.10 3.66
CA ASP A 785 -22.69 -13.18 2.20
C ASP A 785 -23.45 -11.98 1.61
N GLU A 786 -22.98 -11.50 0.45
CA GLU A 786 -23.55 -10.31 -0.20
C GLU A 786 -25.04 -10.47 -0.53
N GLU A 787 -25.51 -11.68 -0.88
CA GLU A 787 -26.95 -11.92 -1.09
C GLU A 787 -27.79 -11.72 0.17
N ILE A 788 -27.25 -12.10 1.35
CA ILE A 788 -27.93 -11.93 2.64
C ILE A 788 -28.01 -10.44 2.99
N VAL A 789 -26.92 -9.70 2.78
CA VAL A 789 -26.87 -8.23 2.96
C VAL A 789 -27.83 -7.53 1.98
N HIS A 790 -27.86 -7.94 0.72
CA HIS A 790 -28.76 -7.41 -0.30
C HIS A 790 -30.23 -7.65 0.07
N SER A 791 -30.56 -8.86 0.54
CA SER A 791 -31.90 -9.17 1.03
C SER A 791 -32.31 -8.28 2.22
N ALA A 792 -31.39 -7.97 3.13
CA ALA A 792 -31.64 -7.08 4.27
C ALA A 792 -31.90 -5.63 3.84
N SER A 793 -31.13 -5.13 2.87
CA SER A 793 -31.38 -3.80 2.28
C SER A 793 -32.73 -3.76 1.53
N LEU A 794 -33.07 -4.81 0.78
CA LEU A 794 -34.37 -4.93 0.10
C LEU A 794 -35.55 -4.95 1.09
N ARG A 795 -35.40 -5.61 2.24
CA ARG A 795 -36.43 -5.60 3.32
C ARG A 795 -36.70 -4.20 3.87
N ILE A 796 -35.68 -3.35 4.03
CA ILE A 796 -35.84 -1.95 4.49
C ILE A 796 -36.50 -1.08 3.41
N LYS A 797 -36.09 -1.22 2.16
CA LYS A 797 -36.53 -0.37 1.04
C LYS A 797 -36.77 -1.23 -0.21
N PRO A 798 -37.98 -1.79 -0.39
CA PRO A 798 -38.30 -2.60 -1.58
C PRO A 798 -38.14 -1.80 -2.88
N ARG A 799 -37.81 -2.47 -3.98
CA ARG A 799 -37.73 -1.83 -5.31
C ARG A 799 -39.13 -1.45 -5.77
N LYS A 800 -39.25 -0.41 -6.60
CA LYS A 800 -40.55 -0.04 -7.21
C LYS A 800 -41.14 -1.17 -8.07
N THR A 801 -40.25 -2.01 -8.63
CA THR A 801 -40.50 -3.19 -9.46
C THR A 801 -40.92 -4.44 -8.68
N ASP A 802 -40.85 -4.43 -7.34
CA ASP A 802 -41.22 -5.59 -6.50
C ASP A 802 -42.76 -5.67 -6.37
N THR A 803 -43.38 -5.85 -7.53
CA THR A 803 -44.82 -5.80 -7.81
C THR A 803 -45.24 -7.03 -8.60
N ILE A 804 -45.96 -7.94 -7.96
CA ILE A 804 -46.64 -9.02 -8.66
C ILE A 804 -47.90 -8.43 -9.32
N HIS A 805 -48.02 -8.58 -10.64
CA HIS A 805 -49.21 -8.17 -11.41
C HIS A 805 -50.26 -9.28 -11.32
N TRP A 806 -51.27 -9.07 -10.46
CA TRP A 806 -52.20 -10.12 -10.08
C TRP A 806 -53.43 -10.14 -10.98
N GLU A 807 -53.55 -11.23 -11.75
CA GLU A 807 -54.65 -11.48 -12.67
C GLU A 807 -55.68 -12.47 -12.09
N HIS A 808 -56.73 -12.80 -12.85
CA HIS A 808 -57.85 -13.62 -12.39
C HIS A 808 -57.98 -14.99 -13.08
N SER A 809 -57.20 -15.28 -14.12
CA SER A 809 -57.16 -16.63 -14.68
C SER A 809 -56.41 -17.58 -13.73
N LEU A 810 -56.83 -18.85 -13.68
CA LEU A 810 -56.27 -19.83 -12.75
C LEU A 810 -54.78 -20.09 -13.03
N GLU A 811 -54.41 -20.14 -14.31
CA GLU A 811 -53.02 -20.29 -14.75
C GLU A 811 -52.14 -19.11 -14.33
N ALA A 812 -52.60 -17.87 -14.50
CA ALA A 812 -51.87 -16.69 -14.05
C ALA A 812 -51.80 -16.61 -12.52
N ILE A 813 -52.79 -17.10 -11.78
CA ILE A 813 -52.73 -17.20 -10.31
C ILE A 813 -51.72 -18.28 -9.88
N ILE A 814 -51.65 -19.42 -10.57
CA ILE A 814 -50.62 -20.44 -10.33
C ILE A 814 -49.22 -19.88 -10.64
N SER A 815 -49.07 -19.12 -11.72
CA SER A 815 -47.81 -18.45 -12.10
C SER A 815 -47.39 -17.40 -11.06
N ASN A 816 -48.31 -16.51 -10.66
CA ASN A 816 -48.08 -15.50 -9.62
C ASN A 816 -47.74 -16.11 -8.25
N LEU A 817 -48.31 -17.29 -7.92
CA LEU A 817 -47.96 -18.06 -6.72
C LEU A 817 -46.63 -18.82 -6.85
N ASN A 818 -46.19 -19.17 -8.06
CA ASN A 818 -44.81 -19.64 -8.27
C ASN A 818 -43.84 -18.51 -7.99
N VAL A 819 -43.94 -17.40 -8.72
CA VAL A 819 -43.11 -16.18 -8.58
C VAL A 819 -43.01 -15.74 -7.12
N LEU A 820 -44.15 -15.62 -6.41
CA LEU A 820 -44.16 -15.28 -4.99
C LEU A 820 -43.30 -16.24 -4.15
N ASN A 821 -43.46 -17.56 -4.32
CA ASN A 821 -42.72 -18.56 -3.55
C ASN A 821 -41.24 -18.61 -3.94
N THR A 822 -40.89 -18.63 -5.24
CA THR A 822 -39.54 -18.94 -5.73
C THR A 822 -38.61 -17.74 -5.83
N GLU A 823 -39.13 -16.53 -6.09
CA GLU A 823 -38.32 -15.33 -6.30
C GLU A 823 -38.24 -14.42 -5.07
N TYR A 824 -39.30 -14.39 -4.25
CA TYR A 824 -39.43 -13.45 -3.13
C TYR A 824 -39.36 -14.13 -1.75
N LEU A 825 -40.20 -15.14 -1.47
CA LEU A 825 -40.28 -15.75 -0.14
C LEU A 825 -39.04 -16.59 0.21
N THR A 826 -38.40 -17.20 -0.80
CA THR A 826 -37.05 -17.80 -0.70
C THR A 826 -35.97 -16.83 -0.22
N LYS A 827 -36.11 -15.54 -0.53
CA LYS A 827 -35.15 -14.47 -0.18
C LYS A 827 -35.57 -13.67 1.06
N ASP A 828 -36.57 -14.17 1.80
CA ASP A 828 -37.20 -13.50 2.94
C ASP A 828 -37.71 -12.06 2.62
N ILE A 829 -38.26 -11.85 1.43
CA ILE A 829 -38.84 -10.58 0.96
C ILE A 829 -40.36 -10.72 0.80
N ILE A 830 -41.11 -9.69 1.20
CA ILE A 830 -42.57 -9.61 0.96
C ILE A 830 -42.86 -8.60 -0.16
N PRO A 831 -43.29 -9.03 -1.36
CA PRO A 831 -43.58 -8.13 -2.47
C PRO A 831 -44.90 -7.39 -2.27
N SER A 832 -45.08 -6.34 -3.07
CA SER A 832 -46.38 -5.69 -3.24
C SER A 832 -47.19 -6.36 -4.35
N ILE A 833 -48.52 -6.29 -4.29
CA ILE A 833 -49.41 -6.74 -5.38
C ILE A 833 -49.99 -5.53 -6.09
N SER A 834 -50.18 -5.63 -7.40
CA SER A 834 -50.99 -4.68 -8.16
C SER A 834 -52.07 -5.38 -8.97
N MET A 835 -53.29 -4.85 -8.95
CA MET A 835 -54.46 -5.41 -9.61
C MET A 835 -55.34 -4.26 -10.11
N ARG A 836 -55.62 -4.21 -11.43
CA ARG A 836 -56.51 -3.22 -12.06
C ARG A 836 -56.27 -1.77 -11.58
N LYS A 837 -55.00 -1.32 -11.63
CA LYS A 837 -54.48 -0.02 -11.15
C LYS A 837 -54.47 0.22 -9.62
N THR A 838 -55.04 -0.67 -8.79
CA THR A 838 -54.88 -0.59 -7.33
C THR A 838 -53.62 -1.33 -6.88
N LYS A 839 -52.87 -0.77 -5.90
CA LYS A 839 -51.65 -1.39 -5.35
C LYS A 839 -51.87 -1.78 -3.88
N TYR A 840 -51.77 -3.07 -3.61
CA TYR A 840 -51.90 -3.66 -2.28
C TYR A 840 -50.54 -3.69 -1.60
N SER A 841 -50.45 -3.13 -0.39
CA SER A 841 -49.24 -3.15 0.42
C SER A 841 -48.98 -4.55 1.00
N PRO A 842 -47.70 -4.91 1.29
CA PRO A 842 -47.32 -6.14 1.97
C PRO A 842 -48.21 -6.49 3.18
N LYS A 843 -48.60 -5.48 3.97
CA LYS A 843 -49.51 -5.59 5.13
C LYS A 843 -50.83 -6.31 4.84
N LYS A 844 -51.36 -6.18 3.62
CA LYS A 844 -52.68 -6.67 3.19
C LYS A 844 -52.60 -7.91 2.30
N LEU A 845 -51.40 -8.29 1.83
CA LEU A 845 -51.16 -9.48 1.02
C LEU A 845 -51.83 -10.75 1.59
N PRO A 846 -51.77 -11.06 2.90
CA PRO A 846 -52.37 -12.30 3.43
C PRO A 846 -53.90 -12.32 3.38
N ILE A 847 -54.55 -11.17 3.64
CA ILE A 847 -56.01 -11.02 3.48
C ILE A 847 -56.36 -11.19 2.00
N PHE A 848 -55.66 -10.48 1.11
CA PHE A 848 -55.91 -10.51 -0.34
C PHE A 848 -55.80 -11.93 -0.91
N LEU A 849 -54.81 -12.73 -0.48
CA LEU A 849 -54.68 -14.13 -0.86
C LEU A 849 -55.85 -14.97 -0.34
N MET A 850 -56.26 -14.80 0.93
CA MET A 850 -57.41 -15.55 1.48
C MET A 850 -58.75 -15.17 0.82
N ASP A 851 -58.97 -13.89 0.52
CA ASP A 851 -60.17 -13.39 -0.14
C ASP A 851 -60.26 -13.86 -1.60
N THR A 852 -59.14 -13.86 -2.34
CA THR A 852 -59.11 -14.35 -3.72
C THR A 852 -59.40 -15.84 -3.82
N ILE A 853 -58.82 -16.69 -2.95
CA ILE A 853 -59.19 -18.12 -2.86
C ILE A 853 -60.68 -18.26 -2.53
N THR A 854 -61.16 -17.56 -1.51
CA THR A 854 -62.55 -17.67 -1.05
C THR A 854 -63.54 -17.25 -2.15
N SER A 855 -63.18 -16.26 -2.97
CA SER A 855 -63.96 -15.85 -4.15
C SER A 855 -63.94 -16.90 -5.26
N LEU A 856 -62.75 -17.44 -5.61
CA LEU A 856 -62.61 -18.50 -6.62
C LEU A 856 -63.43 -19.74 -6.24
N VAL A 857 -63.31 -20.21 -5.00
CA VAL A 857 -64.03 -21.38 -4.49
C VAL A 857 -65.55 -21.17 -4.51
N LYS A 858 -66.04 -19.97 -4.16
CA LYS A 858 -67.46 -19.61 -4.32
C LYS A 858 -67.89 -19.59 -5.80
N SER A 859 -67.05 -19.08 -6.70
CA SER A 859 -67.35 -19.02 -8.13
C SER A 859 -67.35 -20.38 -8.83
N TYR A 860 -66.54 -21.33 -8.34
CA TYR A 860 -66.50 -22.71 -8.79
C TYR A 860 -67.76 -23.47 -8.33
N LYS A 861 -68.11 -23.40 -7.04
CA LYS A 861 -69.34 -24.03 -6.53
C LYS A 861 -70.60 -23.53 -7.23
N LYS A 862 -70.73 -22.21 -7.40
CA LYS A 862 -71.85 -21.61 -8.14
C LYS A 862 -71.89 -21.99 -9.63
N ARG A 863 -70.80 -22.52 -10.19
CA ARG A 863 -70.75 -23.12 -11.54
C ARG A 863 -71.05 -24.62 -11.52
N GLN A 864 -70.57 -25.39 -10.55
CA GLN A 864 -71.03 -26.78 -10.35
C GLN A 864 -72.56 -26.84 -10.12
N GLU A 865 -73.10 -25.97 -9.28
CA GLU A 865 -74.55 -25.83 -9.01
C GLU A 865 -75.38 -25.44 -10.26
N LYS A 866 -74.73 -24.92 -11.31
CA LYS A 866 -75.38 -24.55 -12.59
C LYS A 866 -75.16 -25.58 -13.71
N ASN A 867 -73.95 -26.13 -13.83
CA ASN A 867 -73.51 -26.92 -14.97
C ASN A 867 -73.79 -28.43 -14.79
N ASN A 868 -74.96 -28.79 -14.28
CA ASN A 868 -75.39 -30.18 -14.05
C ASN A 868 -75.62 -31.01 -15.35
N LEU A 869 -75.13 -30.55 -16.51
CA LEU A 869 -75.49 -31.11 -17.82
C LEU A 869 -74.39 -31.11 -18.91
N GLU A 870 -73.29 -30.34 -18.82
CA GLU A 870 -72.31 -30.25 -19.93
C GLU A 870 -70.83 -30.31 -19.49
N SER A 871 -70.10 -31.27 -20.10
CA SER A 871 -68.65 -31.53 -20.06
C SER A 871 -68.00 -31.88 -18.69
N PRO A 872 -67.59 -33.15 -18.46
CA PRO A 872 -66.87 -33.54 -17.23
C PRO A 872 -65.36 -33.25 -17.25
N CYS A 873 -64.78 -32.94 -18.41
CA CYS A 873 -63.34 -32.75 -18.57
C CYS A 873 -62.87 -31.41 -18.00
N GLU A 874 -63.49 -30.29 -18.42
CA GLU A 874 -63.12 -28.94 -17.96
C GLU A 874 -63.24 -28.80 -16.45
N SER A 875 -64.31 -29.32 -15.84
CA SER A 875 -64.51 -29.29 -14.38
C SER A 875 -63.40 -30.02 -13.62
N SER A 876 -62.87 -31.11 -14.20
CA SER A 876 -61.78 -31.89 -13.61
C SER A 876 -60.44 -31.14 -13.67
N GLN A 877 -60.21 -30.40 -14.76
CA GLN A 877 -59.00 -29.59 -14.95
C GLN A 877 -59.02 -28.31 -14.09
N GLU A 878 -60.19 -27.66 -13.96
CA GLU A 878 -60.40 -26.52 -13.07
C GLU A 878 -60.23 -26.91 -11.59
N LEU A 879 -60.74 -28.08 -11.20
CA LEU A 879 -60.54 -28.69 -9.88
C LEU A 879 -59.05 -28.92 -9.58
N LEU A 880 -58.29 -29.47 -10.54
CA LEU A 880 -56.86 -29.71 -10.38
C LEU A 880 -56.09 -28.40 -10.15
N SER A 881 -56.43 -27.35 -10.91
CA SER A 881 -55.85 -26.02 -10.75
C SER A 881 -56.16 -25.40 -9.38
N LEU A 882 -57.40 -25.52 -8.89
CA LEU A 882 -57.79 -25.04 -7.56
C LEU A 882 -57.03 -25.77 -6.44
N LEU A 883 -56.82 -27.09 -6.56
CA LEU A 883 -56.01 -27.86 -5.61
C LEU A 883 -54.52 -27.46 -5.66
N THR A 884 -53.98 -27.16 -6.84
CA THR A 884 -52.62 -26.63 -7.02
C THR A 884 -52.44 -25.21 -6.43
N ILE A 885 -53.45 -24.36 -6.53
CA ILE A 885 -53.48 -23.04 -5.88
C ILE A 885 -53.45 -23.20 -4.36
N ILE A 886 -54.32 -24.05 -3.81
CA ILE A 886 -54.40 -24.34 -2.37
C ILE A 886 -53.07 -24.89 -1.82
N SER A 887 -52.39 -25.81 -2.52
CA SER A 887 -51.11 -26.35 -2.05
C SER A 887 -50.00 -25.29 -2.05
N LYS A 888 -49.86 -24.48 -3.10
CA LYS A 888 -48.87 -23.38 -3.16
C LYS A 888 -49.10 -22.31 -2.09
N LEU A 889 -50.36 -22.09 -1.70
CA LEU A 889 -50.73 -21.18 -0.62
C LEU A 889 -50.47 -21.73 0.79
N SER A 890 -50.56 -23.05 0.97
CA SER A 890 -50.15 -23.70 2.22
C SER A 890 -48.64 -23.59 2.50
N ILE A 891 -47.83 -23.32 1.46
CA ILE A 891 -46.40 -22.98 1.56
C ILE A 891 -46.21 -21.47 1.78
N ALA A 892 -46.86 -20.64 0.95
CA ALA A 892 -46.66 -19.20 0.96
C ALA A 892 -47.07 -18.52 2.28
N LEU A 893 -48.21 -18.91 2.87
CA LEU A 893 -48.76 -18.22 4.05
C LEU A 893 -47.92 -18.43 5.33
N PRO A 894 -47.44 -19.64 5.68
CA PRO A 894 -46.49 -19.82 6.78
C PRO A 894 -45.19 -19.03 6.60
N GLN A 895 -44.63 -18.97 5.37
CA GLN A 895 -43.42 -18.19 5.11
C GLN A 895 -43.67 -16.68 5.24
N LEU A 896 -44.77 -16.16 4.69
CA LEU A 896 -45.19 -14.77 4.90
C LEU A 896 -45.30 -14.39 6.38
N ILE A 897 -45.82 -15.31 7.21
CA ILE A 897 -45.89 -15.12 8.67
C ILE A 897 -44.49 -15.12 9.30
N ARG A 898 -43.63 -16.10 8.96
CA ARG A 898 -42.24 -16.19 9.42
C ARG A 898 -41.48 -14.90 9.13
N ILE A 899 -41.48 -14.48 7.86
CA ILE A 899 -40.77 -13.31 7.36
C ILE A 899 -41.23 -12.04 8.08
N ASN A 900 -42.55 -11.84 8.23
CA ASN A 900 -43.05 -10.65 8.92
C ASN A 900 -42.77 -10.67 10.42
N GLN A 901 -42.79 -11.84 11.06
CA GLN A 901 -42.49 -11.99 12.49
C GLN A 901 -40.98 -11.91 12.80
N MET A 902 -40.11 -12.21 11.84
CA MET A 902 -38.66 -12.06 11.99
C MET A 902 -38.21 -10.64 11.66
N TYR A 903 -38.59 -10.09 10.50
CA TYR A 903 -37.97 -8.87 9.97
C TYR A 903 -38.87 -7.63 9.98
N TYR A 904 -40.15 -7.75 9.62
CA TYR A 904 -41.08 -6.60 9.49
C TYR A 904 -41.82 -6.27 10.80
N LYS A 905 -41.15 -6.46 11.94
CA LYS A 905 -41.78 -6.59 13.27
C LYS A 905 -42.54 -5.37 13.85
N PRO A 906 -42.33 -4.09 13.46
CA PRO A 906 -43.22 -3.00 13.89
C PRO A 906 -44.56 -2.99 13.15
N GLU A 907 -44.75 -3.82 12.11
CA GLU A 907 -45.94 -3.82 11.27
C GLU A 907 -46.80 -5.06 11.52
N GLN A 908 -47.87 -4.91 12.30
CA GLN A 908 -48.86 -5.97 12.47
C GLN A 908 -49.58 -6.25 11.14
N LEU A 909 -49.48 -7.49 10.65
CA LEU A 909 -50.27 -7.95 9.51
C LEU A 909 -51.76 -7.94 9.87
N THR A 910 -52.51 -7.05 9.21
CA THR A 910 -53.95 -6.94 9.40
C THR A 910 -54.62 -8.29 9.14
N GLY A 911 -55.51 -8.72 10.05
CA GLY A 911 -56.27 -9.98 9.96
C GLY A 911 -55.60 -11.24 10.52
N MET A 912 -54.27 -11.28 10.64
CA MET A 912 -53.53 -12.50 11.02
C MET A 912 -53.46 -12.72 12.55
N LYS A 913 -54.61 -13.03 13.18
CA LYS A 913 -54.67 -13.31 14.63
C LYS A 913 -54.09 -14.67 15.05
N SER A 914 -53.96 -15.65 14.14
CA SER A 914 -53.31 -16.94 14.40
C SER A 914 -52.95 -17.64 13.08
N LEU A 915 -51.73 -18.20 12.99
CA LEU A 915 -51.29 -19.04 11.87
C LEU A 915 -52.19 -20.30 11.76
N ILE A 916 -52.56 -20.88 12.90
CA ILE A 916 -53.38 -22.09 12.99
C ILE A 916 -54.78 -21.85 12.40
N SER A 917 -55.41 -20.69 12.69
CA SER A 917 -56.77 -20.41 12.21
C SER A 917 -56.87 -20.18 10.71
N ILE A 918 -55.75 -19.88 10.04
CA ILE A 918 -55.69 -19.69 8.58
C ILE A 918 -55.44 -21.03 7.89
N LEU A 919 -54.57 -21.89 8.43
CA LEU A 919 -54.39 -23.25 7.93
C LEU A 919 -55.66 -24.09 8.07
N ILE A 920 -56.40 -23.97 9.19
CA ILE A 920 -57.72 -24.61 9.37
C ILE A 920 -58.69 -24.17 8.26
N LYS A 921 -58.82 -22.86 7.99
CA LYS A 921 -59.69 -22.36 6.92
C LYS A 921 -59.29 -22.82 5.52
N LEU A 922 -57.99 -22.96 5.26
CA LEU A 922 -57.49 -23.52 3.99
C LEU A 922 -57.86 -25.00 3.83
N ASP A 923 -57.78 -25.78 4.91
CA ASP A 923 -58.12 -27.20 4.90
C ASP A 923 -59.65 -27.44 4.90
N GLU A 924 -60.44 -26.55 5.51
CA GLU A 924 -61.90 -26.47 5.36
C GLU A 924 -62.29 -26.16 3.90
N LEU A 925 -61.69 -25.13 3.30
CA LEU A 925 -61.90 -24.78 1.89
C LEU A 925 -61.59 -25.97 0.99
N LYS A 926 -60.42 -26.60 1.16
CA LYS A 926 -59.98 -27.80 0.43
C LYS A 926 -60.98 -28.95 0.53
N LYS A 927 -61.37 -29.34 1.75
CA LYS A 927 -62.38 -30.40 1.99
C LYS A 927 -63.72 -30.08 1.35
N SER A 928 -64.07 -28.80 1.26
CA SER A 928 -65.35 -28.35 0.69
C SER A 928 -65.39 -28.32 -0.85
N ILE A 929 -64.31 -28.72 -1.53
CA ILE A 929 -64.19 -28.77 -3.00
C ILE A 929 -63.94 -30.22 -3.49
N GLN A 930 -63.35 -31.07 -2.64
CA GLN A 930 -63.18 -32.49 -2.95
C GLN A 930 -64.53 -33.23 -2.86
N PRO A 931 -64.87 -34.12 -3.82
CA PRO A 931 -66.05 -34.97 -3.70
C PRO A 931 -65.87 -36.00 -2.56
N PRO A 932 -66.97 -36.48 -1.94
CA PRO A 932 -66.88 -37.56 -0.96
C PRO A 932 -66.34 -38.84 -1.63
N MET A 933 -65.36 -39.48 -0.99
CA MET A 933 -64.79 -40.73 -1.50
C MET A 933 -65.85 -41.85 -1.49
N PRO A 934 -65.95 -42.69 -2.53
CA PRO A 934 -66.81 -43.88 -2.49
C PRO A 934 -66.40 -44.81 -1.34
N LEU A 935 -67.36 -45.24 -0.54
CA LEU A 935 -67.14 -46.26 0.49
C LEU A 935 -66.93 -47.62 -0.19
N LEU A 936 -65.71 -48.15 -0.11
CA LEU A 936 -65.43 -49.54 -0.49
C LEU A 936 -66.23 -50.51 0.41
N PRO A 937 -66.80 -51.60 -0.14
CA PRO A 937 -67.52 -52.60 0.65
C PRO A 937 -66.63 -53.29 1.70
N LYS A 938 -67.25 -53.75 2.79
CA LYS A 938 -66.59 -54.55 3.83
C LYS A 938 -66.72 -56.04 3.52
N GLU A 939 -65.61 -56.78 3.58
CA GLU A 939 -65.64 -58.25 3.79
C GLU A 939 -64.26 -58.76 4.28
N GLY A 940 -64.24 -59.90 4.97
CA GLY A 940 -63.03 -60.72 5.17
C GLY A 940 -61.96 -60.29 6.22
N LEU A 941 -62.21 -60.58 7.51
CA LEU A 941 -61.14 -60.97 8.47
C LEU A 941 -61.13 -62.52 8.55
N PRO A 942 -60.01 -63.22 8.84
CA PRO A 942 -59.07 -62.97 9.96
C PRO A 942 -57.57 -63.01 9.53
N ALA A 943 -56.52 -62.96 10.38
CA ALA A 943 -56.43 -63.13 11.85
C ALA A 943 -55.35 -62.23 12.52
N ARG A 944 -55.33 -62.27 13.86
CA ARG A 944 -54.39 -61.59 14.80
C ARG A 944 -53.16 -62.50 15.12
N PRO A 945 -52.18 -62.14 15.99
CA PRO A 945 -51.87 -60.87 16.71
C PRO A 945 -50.45 -60.31 16.32
N ILE A 946 -49.75 -59.34 16.94
CA ILE A 946 -49.38 -59.08 18.36
C ILE A 946 -49.02 -57.60 18.65
N SER A 947 -49.55 -57.12 19.79
CA SER A 947 -49.20 -56.00 20.70
C SER A 947 -48.34 -54.76 20.32
N ARG A 948 -48.89 -53.58 20.69
CA ARG A 948 -48.31 -52.49 21.55
C ARG A 948 -47.02 -51.75 21.07
N ASN A 949 -46.88 -50.42 21.22
CA ASN A 949 -47.82 -49.42 21.77
C ASN A 949 -47.58 -47.99 21.23
N ASN A 950 -48.58 -47.13 21.45
CA ASN A 950 -48.74 -45.78 20.87
C ASN A 950 -47.87 -44.66 21.49
N SER A 951 -48.03 -43.47 20.87
CA SER A 951 -47.78 -42.09 21.34
C SER A 951 -46.33 -41.59 21.36
N PHE A 952 -45.96 -40.54 20.63
CA PHE A 952 -46.41 -39.13 20.65
C PHE A 952 -46.15 -38.42 21.99
N LEU A 953 -45.23 -37.46 21.99
CA LEU A 953 -45.48 -36.09 22.50
C LEU A 953 -44.35 -35.12 22.08
N ALA A 954 -44.58 -33.82 22.25
CA ALA A 954 -43.82 -32.75 21.61
C ALA A 954 -42.91 -31.93 22.56
N ALA A 955 -41.88 -31.30 21.97
CA ALA A 955 -41.19 -30.10 22.46
C ALA A 955 -40.93 -29.19 21.23
N ARG A 956 -40.99 -27.85 21.21
CA ARG A 956 -40.73 -26.77 22.19
C ARG A 956 -39.27 -26.66 22.68
N SER A 957 -38.47 -25.94 21.87
CA SER A 957 -37.58 -24.81 22.24
C SER A 957 -36.99 -24.75 23.67
N PRO A 958 -35.69 -24.39 23.87
CA PRO A 958 -35.18 -23.10 23.33
C PRO A 958 -33.65 -22.91 23.09
N PHE A 959 -33.32 -21.78 22.44
CA PHE A 959 -32.14 -20.89 22.62
C PHE A 959 -30.67 -21.36 22.43
N ILE A 960 -29.82 -20.33 22.27
CA ILE A 960 -28.33 -20.26 22.28
C ILE A 960 -27.59 -20.68 21.01
N PHE A 961 -26.73 -19.77 20.55
CA PHE A 961 -25.76 -19.93 19.47
C PHE A 961 -24.40 -20.20 20.11
N GLU A 962 -24.05 -21.46 20.35
CA GLU A 962 -22.74 -21.84 20.85
C GLU A 962 -22.45 -23.30 20.47
N ARG A 963 -21.33 -23.55 19.78
CA ARG A 963 -20.75 -24.90 19.70
C ARG A 963 -19.26 -24.84 19.40
N THR A 964 -18.47 -25.35 20.34
CA THR A 964 -17.08 -25.70 20.14
C THR A 964 -16.96 -27.06 19.45
N ARG A 965 -15.76 -27.29 18.91
CA ARG A 965 -15.02 -28.56 18.86
C ARG A 965 -15.44 -29.61 19.91
N ASP A 966 -15.40 -30.92 19.68
CA ASP A 966 -15.16 -31.75 18.45
C ASP A 966 -16.04 -33.05 18.61
N GLU A 967 -15.82 -34.29 18.15
CA GLU A 967 -14.70 -35.02 17.51
C GLU A 967 -15.16 -36.35 16.85
N SER A 968 -14.31 -36.89 15.95
CA SER A 968 -14.09 -38.30 15.54
C SER A 968 -15.18 -39.23 14.95
N ALA A 969 -14.67 -40.30 14.31
CA ALA A 969 -15.29 -41.58 13.93
C ALA A 969 -16.14 -41.74 12.62
N GLN A 970 -15.40 -42.07 11.54
CA GLN A 970 -15.58 -43.28 10.69
C GLN A 970 -16.84 -43.52 9.79
N ALA A 971 -16.57 -43.44 8.48
CA ALA A 971 -16.68 -44.53 7.48
C ALA A 971 -17.95 -44.78 6.63
N ALA A 972 -17.68 -45.14 5.36
CA ALA A 972 -18.52 -45.82 4.34
C ALA A 972 -19.76 -45.08 3.77
N SER A 973 -20.14 -45.25 2.49
CA SER A 973 -19.46 -45.75 1.27
C SER A 973 -20.33 -45.47 0.01
N SER A 974 -19.78 -45.65 -1.21
CA SER A 974 -20.47 -45.95 -2.49
C SER A 974 -21.66 -45.05 -2.92
N SER A 975 -21.66 -44.36 -4.06
CA SER A 975 -21.40 -44.84 -5.44
C SER A 975 -21.16 -43.61 -6.35
N ASP A 976 -20.32 -43.57 -7.39
CA ASP A 976 -19.92 -44.54 -8.43
C ASP A 976 -20.91 -44.57 -9.62
N GLU A 977 -20.56 -43.83 -10.71
CA GLU A 977 -21.17 -43.98 -12.03
C GLU A 977 -20.19 -43.50 -13.14
N SER A 978 -19.83 -44.36 -14.09
CA SER A 978 -19.01 -44.00 -15.27
C SER A 978 -19.18 -44.99 -16.44
N PRO A 979 -19.17 -44.54 -17.71
CA PRO A 979 -19.22 -45.45 -18.87
C PRO A 979 -18.02 -45.33 -19.85
N LYS A 980 -17.21 -46.39 -19.87
CA LYS A 980 -16.49 -47.01 -21.03
C LYS A 980 -16.13 -46.17 -22.28
N MET A 981 -14.82 -45.98 -22.49
CA MET A 981 -13.95 -46.71 -23.47
C MET A 981 -14.55 -47.17 -24.84
N PRO A 982 -13.79 -47.18 -25.96
CA PRO A 982 -12.36 -47.60 -26.01
C PRO A 982 -11.38 -46.75 -26.86
N ALA A 983 -10.11 -47.19 -26.86
CA ALA A 983 -8.91 -46.63 -27.50
C ALA A 983 -8.73 -47.11 -28.98
N PRO A 984 -7.60 -46.91 -29.70
CA PRO A 984 -6.20 -46.91 -29.24
C PRO A 984 -5.64 -45.56 -28.78
#